data_AF-A0A1V6PMZ6-F1
#
_entry.id   AF-A0A1V6PMZ6-F1
#
_cell.length_a   1.000
_cell.length_b   1.000
_cell.length_c   1.000
_cell.angle_alpha   90.00
_cell.angle_beta   90.00
_cell.angle_gamma   90.00
#
_symmetry.space_group_name_H-M   'P 1'
#
loop_
_entity.id
_entity.type
_entity.pdbx_description
1 polymer ?
#
loop_
_entity_poly.entity_id
_entity_poly.type
_entity_poly.pdbx_seq_one_letter_code
_entity_poly.pdbx_strand_id
1 'polypeptide(L)'
;MEDTIAELRRQLEEARKAREEAEWRQEEERQAREEERRAREEAERRQGEAELRVQPNTLFRLLDRCHVSLSQAIRVETDATLTTQGDATDPVNRLYPKRIVPWLDFPRLQEQIWKKLDRTAAFTSRPLFPSDTQLDYVATNIQNKPIYSEASLRNFERDTVDNFVEMVIEKLRDDETLRHEFGIQGRVAFYDRANPAEPSLENSLEQMNLQDVRPQRPPNMRHGKSRGKGRGAAQSQKRAATARRRNRRADQFCVHVVANERQKPVYAVEFKAPHKVTIPEWVAGLHQMDLARDVIDQEGDTFEFYATCLVAAVVTQIFSYMIDSGIQHGYICTGEAFVFLHIPKDDPTIVQYFLCIPNQDVQVNDEWRLHRTAIGQVLAFTLQALAAEAPSQEWHDAAHDKLKTWEVEYLDVLRKIPETLRKDPPASNYRPSHWKLEPKTHNTRSRAHCQPGMSTPKHSSTEGSGSDEESHSPSIAAAARSRSSRGRGNNRQSTKESENTRAGGDNKQTSRKDGQSTRPYCTIACIRGMVNRDPLDKECPNWKLHGSQRHTMGPQEFTRRLHRQLARNRNHGFEQLHVCGRTGYLIKATLLLHGYTVIIKATTADKQHLIQAEADNYGYLRSLQGKHIPVCLGTFTPRVSYWYHGELMEQMMILSWSGSRLQHVINDDNSSFFHQEREKALAVLRSHGVVHGDSEWRNMLWDDLGGRLIVIDLEDVKWVKRPRALEPTSGNTRHGHRVGEGKSRQRLLSSSTAVCT
;
A
#
# COMPACT_ATOMS: atom_id res chain seq x y z
N MET A 1 78.40 78.53 18.45
CA MET A 1 77.97 77.94 17.16
C MET A 1 77.92 76.42 17.27
N GLU A 2 78.87 75.77 17.95
CA GLU A 2 78.87 74.31 18.16
C GLU A 2 77.79 73.81 19.15
N ASP A 3 77.56 74.49 20.28
CA ASP A 3 76.50 74.11 21.23
C ASP A 3 75.08 74.20 20.63
N THR A 4 74.86 75.16 19.73
CA THR A 4 73.58 75.35 19.05
C THR A 4 73.31 74.24 18.01
N ILE A 5 74.36 73.68 17.41
CA ILE A 5 74.27 72.56 16.46
C ILE A 5 74.06 71.24 17.20
N ALA A 6 74.67 71.06 18.38
CA ALA A 6 74.46 69.88 19.22
C ALA A 6 73.02 69.79 19.74
N GLU A 7 72.46 70.91 20.21
CA GLU A 7 71.07 70.96 20.68
C GLU A 7 70.06 70.78 19.53
N LEU A 8 70.31 71.35 18.33
CA LEU A 8 69.47 71.09 17.15
C LEU A 8 69.51 69.61 16.71
N ARG A 9 70.68 68.95 16.81
CA ARG A 9 70.81 67.52 16.50
C ARG A 9 70.03 66.65 17.48
N ARG A 10 70.08 66.97 18.78
CA ARG A 10 69.28 66.29 19.81
C ARG A 10 67.79 66.45 19.56
N GLN A 11 67.33 67.67 19.24
CA GLN A 11 65.92 67.93 18.92
C GLN A 11 65.46 67.25 17.63
N LEU A 12 66.31 67.16 16.60
CA LEU A 12 66.02 66.40 15.38
C LEU A 12 65.90 64.90 15.64
N GLU A 13 66.74 64.34 16.50
CA GLU A 13 66.73 62.91 16.83
C GLU A 13 65.56 62.55 17.75
N GLU A 14 65.22 63.40 18.72
CA GLU A 14 63.99 63.27 19.53
C GLU A 14 62.74 63.41 18.66
N ALA A 15 62.71 64.38 17.73
CA ALA A 15 61.61 64.52 16.78
C ALA A 15 61.50 63.34 15.81
N ARG A 16 62.63 62.71 15.42
CA ARG A 16 62.63 61.51 14.57
C ARG A 16 62.09 60.30 15.32
N LYS A 17 62.54 60.06 16.55
CA LYS A 17 62.00 58.98 17.42
C LYS A 17 60.52 59.17 17.71
N ALA A 18 60.07 60.39 17.99
CA ALA A 18 58.66 60.68 18.22
C ALA A 18 57.80 60.42 16.97
N ARG A 19 58.34 60.66 15.77
CA ARG A 19 57.68 60.31 14.49
C ARG A 19 57.64 58.81 14.26
N GLU A 20 58.76 58.10 14.46
CA GLU A 20 58.84 56.64 14.34
C GLU A 20 57.89 55.93 15.32
N GLU A 21 57.79 56.40 16.58
CA GLU A 21 56.83 55.88 17.57
C GLU A 21 55.37 56.24 17.25
N ALA A 22 55.13 57.37 16.60
CA ALA A 22 53.79 57.74 16.15
C ALA A 22 53.36 56.92 14.93
N GLU A 23 54.28 56.67 13.98
CA GLU A 23 54.09 55.80 12.83
C GLU A 23 53.87 54.35 13.27
N TRP A 24 54.65 53.84 14.23
CA TRP A 24 54.45 52.51 14.81
C TRP A 24 53.07 52.37 15.47
N ARG A 25 52.66 53.35 16.29
CA ARG A 25 51.32 53.35 16.90
C ARG A 25 50.19 53.44 15.88
N GLN A 26 50.36 54.21 14.81
CA GLN A 26 49.39 54.28 13.72
C GLN A 26 49.31 52.97 12.94
N GLU A 27 50.45 52.29 12.74
CA GLU A 27 50.50 50.99 12.08
C GLU A 27 49.83 49.90 12.95
N GLU A 28 50.12 49.84 14.25
CA GLU A 28 49.45 48.94 15.19
C GLU A 28 47.94 49.20 15.26
N GLU A 29 47.52 50.47 15.32
CA GLU A 29 46.09 50.81 15.32
C GLU A 29 45.41 50.43 14.00
N ARG A 30 46.11 50.57 12.86
CA ARG A 30 45.61 50.13 11.56
C ARG A 30 45.49 48.61 11.49
N GLN A 31 46.48 47.87 11.98
CA GLN A 31 46.44 46.41 12.04
C GLN A 31 45.32 45.91 12.95
N ALA A 32 45.17 46.48 14.14
CA ALA A 32 44.09 46.14 15.07
C ALA A 32 42.69 46.39 14.46
N ARG A 33 42.50 47.50 13.73
CA ARG A 33 41.24 47.78 13.01
C ARG A 33 40.99 46.81 11.86
N GLU A 34 42.02 46.38 11.15
CA GLU A 34 41.89 45.41 10.06
C GLU A 34 41.56 44.01 10.60
N GLU A 35 42.20 43.58 11.69
CA GLU A 35 41.89 42.33 12.40
C GLU A 35 40.46 42.35 12.95
N GLU A 36 40.01 43.44 13.57
CA GLU A 36 38.64 43.58 14.06
C GLU A 36 37.63 43.50 12.91
N ARG A 37 37.91 44.13 11.76
CA ARG A 37 37.05 44.04 10.57
C ARG A 37 36.95 42.60 10.06
N ARG A 38 38.09 41.90 9.92
CA ARG A 38 38.10 40.49 9.49
C ARG A 38 37.36 39.59 10.47
N ALA A 39 37.56 39.80 11.78
CA ALA A 39 36.85 39.05 12.82
C ALA A 39 35.34 39.31 12.78
N ARG A 40 34.90 40.54 12.49
CA ARG A 40 33.49 40.90 12.32
C ARG A 40 32.90 40.26 11.06
N GLU A 41 33.57 40.35 9.91
CA GLU A 41 33.13 39.71 8.66
C GLU A 41 33.02 38.19 8.83
N GLU A 42 33.97 37.56 9.53
CA GLU A 42 33.92 36.14 9.84
C GLU A 42 32.79 35.80 10.84
N ALA A 43 32.55 36.64 11.84
CA ALA A 43 31.45 36.47 12.78
C ALA A 43 30.09 36.60 12.08
N GLU A 44 29.92 37.59 11.21
CA GLU A 44 28.72 37.78 10.39
C GLU A 44 28.50 36.60 9.43
N ARG A 45 29.57 36.11 8.78
CA ARG A 45 29.50 34.89 7.94
C ARG A 45 29.08 33.67 8.76
N ARG A 46 29.69 33.45 9.94
CA ARG A 46 29.33 32.34 10.83
C ARG A 46 27.89 32.45 11.34
N GLN A 47 27.44 33.66 11.64
CA GLN A 47 26.06 33.91 12.03
C GLN A 47 25.10 33.63 10.88
N GLY A 48 25.38 34.13 9.68
CA GLY A 48 24.57 33.86 8.48
C GLY A 48 24.49 32.37 8.15
N GLU A 49 25.59 31.64 8.26
CA GLU A 49 25.61 30.19 8.09
C GLU A 49 24.79 29.47 9.17
N ALA A 50 24.90 29.89 10.43
CA ALA A 50 24.11 29.31 11.53
C ALA A 50 22.60 29.58 11.35
N GLU A 51 22.22 30.79 10.93
CA GLU A 51 20.83 31.15 10.65
C GLU A 51 20.27 30.31 9.50
N LEU A 52 21.01 30.16 8.40
CA LEU A 52 20.60 29.30 7.28
C LEU A 52 20.41 27.84 7.67
N ARG A 53 21.18 27.33 8.65
CA ARG A 53 21.04 25.93 9.13
C ARG A 53 19.79 25.68 9.95
N VAL A 54 19.23 26.72 10.60
CA VAL A 54 18.02 26.61 11.42
C VAL A 54 16.77 26.86 10.57
N GLN A 55 16.91 27.52 9.41
CA GLN A 55 15.79 27.74 8.49
C GLN A 55 15.24 26.42 7.91
N PRO A 56 13.91 26.34 7.71
CA PRO A 56 13.31 25.18 7.04
C PRO A 56 13.84 25.01 5.62
N ASN A 57 14.00 23.76 5.19
CA ASN A 57 14.53 23.39 3.89
C ASN A 57 13.46 23.41 2.79
N THR A 58 13.89 23.65 1.55
CA THR A 58 13.11 23.38 0.33
C THR A 58 13.11 21.88 0.02
N LEU A 59 12.25 21.43 -0.91
CA LEU A 59 12.18 20.00 -1.25
C LEU A 59 13.53 19.47 -1.76
N PHE A 60 14.15 20.18 -2.69
CA PHE A 60 15.43 19.77 -3.27
C PHE A 60 16.57 19.79 -2.25
N ARG A 61 16.58 20.77 -1.34
CA ARG A 61 17.56 20.80 -0.25
C ARG A 61 17.35 19.64 0.72
N LEU A 62 16.10 19.29 1.05
CA LEU A 62 15.79 18.10 1.85
C LEU A 62 16.34 16.82 1.18
N LEU A 63 16.04 16.60 -0.09
CA LEU A 63 16.49 15.40 -0.83
C LEU A 63 18.02 15.29 -0.84
N ASP A 64 18.72 16.40 -1.09
CA ASP A 64 20.18 16.46 -1.11
C ASP A 64 20.77 16.16 0.27
N ARG A 65 20.28 16.84 1.32
CA ARG A 65 20.80 16.68 2.69
C ARG A 65 20.49 15.30 3.27
N CYS A 66 19.30 14.76 3.06
CA CYS A 66 18.98 13.38 3.46
C CYS A 66 19.84 12.37 2.72
N HIS A 67 20.14 12.59 1.43
CA HIS A 67 21.03 11.68 0.71
C HIS A 67 22.45 11.69 1.28
N VAL A 68 23.05 12.88 1.45
CA VAL A 68 24.43 13.03 1.92
C VAL A 68 24.58 12.63 3.39
N SER A 69 23.65 13.03 4.26
CA SER A 69 23.79 12.84 5.71
C SER A 69 23.18 11.53 6.21
N LEU A 70 22.19 10.95 5.52
CA LEU A 70 21.45 9.78 5.99
C LEU A 70 21.67 8.55 5.10
N SER A 71 21.35 8.65 3.80
CA SER A 71 21.46 7.54 2.85
C SER A 71 22.89 7.02 2.70
N GLN A 72 23.87 7.94 2.60
CA GLN A 72 25.30 7.59 2.51
C GLN A 72 25.90 7.15 3.85
N ALA A 73 25.23 7.43 4.97
CA ALA A 73 25.65 7.01 6.31
C ALA A 73 25.22 5.57 6.65
N ILE A 74 24.58 4.85 5.71
CA ILE A 74 24.20 3.45 5.89
C ILE A 74 25.39 2.59 6.30
N ARG A 75 25.18 1.74 7.31
CA ARG A 75 26.17 0.77 7.79
C ARG A 75 25.53 -0.59 7.84
N VAL A 76 26.15 -1.55 7.18
CA VAL A 76 25.71 -2.96 7.17
C VAL A 76 26.64 -3.75 8.08
N GLU A 77 26.07 -4.58 8.96
CA GLU A 77 26.86 -5.50 9.77
C GLU A 77 27.40 -6.62 8.87
N THR A 78 28.73 -6.76 8.84
CA THR A 78 29.41 -7.73 7.99
C THR A 78 29.77 -9.01 8.74
N ASP A 79 29.78 -8.97 10.08
CA ASP A 79 30.03 -10.15 10.90
C ASP A 79 28.82 -11.10 10.88
N ALA A 80 28.99 -12.26 10.24
CA ALA A 80 27.98 -13.30 10.19
C ALA A 80 27.52 -13.76 11.59
N THR A 81 28.35 -13.65 12.63
CA THR A 81 27.96 -14.04 13.99
C THR A 81 27.01 -13.05 14.67
N LEU A 82 26.96 -11.81 14.18
CA LEU A 82 26.14 -10.71 14.72
C LEU A 82 24.87 -10.45 13.92
N THR A 83 24.69 -11.15 12.79
CA THR A 83 23.54 -10.99 11.89
C THR A 83 22.49 -12.09 12.08
N THR A 84 21.25 -11.80 11.67
CA THR A 84 20.17 -12.80 11.72
C THR A 84 20.49 -14.01 10.84
N GLN A 85 20.61 -15.17 11.49
CA GLN A 85 20.83 -16.46 10.85
C GLN A 85 19.48 -17.09 10.49
N GLY A 86 19.18 -17.17 9.21
CA GLY A 86 17.96 -17.78 8.68
C GLY A 86 17.86 -17.59 7.17
N ASP A 87 17.18 -18.51 6.48
CA ASP A 87 17.01 -18.43 5.03
C ASP A 87 16.35 -17.11 4.63
N ALA A 88 16.81 -16.54 3.51
CA ALA A 88 16.35 -15.23 3.04
C ALA A 88 14.84 -15.20 2.80
N THR A 89 14.29 -16.29 2.26
CA THR A 89 12.89 -16.42 1.88
C THR A 89 12.50 -17.89 1.78
N ASP A 90 11.27 -18.23 2.17
CA ASP A 90 10.63 -19.51 1.84
C ASP A 90 9.54 -19.29 0.78
N PRO A 91 9.78 -19.63 -0.51
CA PRO A 91 8.79 -19.50 -1.57
C PRO A 91 7.74 -20.63 -1.54
N VAL A 92 7.92 -21.67 -0.72
CA VAL A 92 7.08 -22.87 -0.74
C VAL A 92 5.64 -22.56 -0.37
N ASN A 93 4.70 -23.12 -1.13
CA ASN A 93 3.26 -22.87 -1.02
C ASN A 93 2.86 -21.39 -1.22
N ARG A 94 3.64 -20.61 -1.98
CA ARG A 94 3.30 -19.24 -2.42
C ARG A 94 2.97 -19.21 -3.91
N LEU A 95 2.15 -18.25 -4.31
CA LEU A 95 1.88 -18.01 -5.74
C LEU A 95 3.13 -17.40 -6.38
N TYR A 96 3.59 -17.96 -7.49
CA TYR A 96 4.78 -17.45 -8.19
C TYR A 96 4.42 -16.81 -9.52
N PRO A 97 5.12 -15.73 -9.94
CA PRO A 97 4.92 -15.14 -11.25
C PRO A 97 5.44 -16.11 -12.32
N LYS A 98 4.75 -16.23 -13.45
CA LYS A 98 5.27 -17.03 -14.58
C LYS A 98 6.53 -16.41 -15.15
N ARG A 99 6.58 -15.08 -15.24
CA ARG A 99 7.72 -14.34 -15.79
C ARG A 99 8.08 -13.14 -14.93
N ILE A 100 9.38 -12.94 -14.77
CA ILE A 100 9.98 -11.71 -14.23
C ILE A 100 10.63 -10.99 -15.42
N VAL A 101 10.30 -9.72 -15.64
CA VAL A 101 10.77 -8.95 -16.81
C VAL A 101 11.18 -7.52 -16.44
N PRO A 102 12.12 -6.88 -17.16
CA PRO A 102 12.46 -5.48 -16.90
C PRO A 102 11.28 -4.52 -17.09
N TRP A 103 11.13 -3.55 -16.19
CA TRP A 103 10.15 -2.48 -16.27
C TRP A 103 10.73 -1.27 -17.03
N LEU A 104 10.78 -1.38 -18.36
CA LEU A 104 11.43 -0.39 -19.22
C LEU A 104 10.82 1.01 -19.15
N ASP A 105 9.52 1.11 -18.85
CA ASP A 105 8.82 2.39 -18.73
C ASP A 105 9.04 3.12 -17.39
N PHE A 106 9.60 2.45 -16.37
CA PHE A 106 9.70 3.00 -15.02
C PHE A 106 10.38 4.37 -14.96
N PRO A 107 11.57 4.61 -15.57
CA PRO A 107 12.20 5.93 -15.53
C PRO A 107 11.32 7.05 -16.11
N ARG A 108 10.62 6.75 -17.21
CA ARG A 108 9.72 7.69 -17.87
C ARG A 108 8.50 8.01 -17.00
N LEU A 109 7.95 7.01 -16.30
CA LEU A 109 6.81 7.20 -15.40
C LEU A 109 7.21 8.05 -14.17
N GLN A 110 8.36 7.75 -13.57
CA GLN A 110 8.95 8.55 -12.50
C GLN A 110 9.19 10.01 -12.94
N GLU A 111 9.76 10.22 -14.13
CA GLU A 111 9.98 11.57 -14.68
C GLU A 111 8.66 12.34 -14.88
N GLN A 112 7.58 11.68 -15.28
CA GLN A 112 6.27 12.31 -15.43
C GLN A 112 5.72 12.82 -14.09
N ILE A 113 5.98 12.11 -12.99
CA ILE A 113 5.60 12.57 -11.65
C ILE A 113 6.38 13.82 -11.27
N TRP A 114 7.70 13.82 -11.47
CA TRP A 114 8.54 15.00 -11.20
C TRP A 114 8.15 16.20 -12.05
N LYS A 115 7.89 16.01 -13.35
CA LYS A 115 7.39 17.08 -14.23
C LYS A 115 6.07 17.67 -13.74
N LYS A 116 5.20 16.91 -13.07
CA LYS A 116 3.97 17.43 -12.45
C LYS A 116 4.29 18.25 -11.20
N LEU A 117 5.18 17.74 -10.34
CA LEU A 117 5.63 18.46 -9.15
C LEU A 117 6.31 19.80 -9.50
N ASP A 118 7.16 19.81 -10.52
CA ASP A 118 7.94 20.99 -10.93
C ASP A 118 7.09 22.09 -11.58
N ARG A 119 5.94 21.75 -12.20
CA ARG A 119 5.01 22.74 -12.74
C ARG A 119 4.51 23.69 -11.65
N THR A 120 4.43 23.21 -10.43
CA THR A 120 4.11 24.01 -9.26
C THR A 120 5.42 24.48 -8.62
N ALA A 121 6.18 25.32 -9.32
CA ALA A 121 7.45 25.88 -8.85
C ALA A 121 7.34 26.52 -7.45
N ALA A 122 6.14 26.96 -7.08
CA ALA A 122 5.81 27.43 -5.74
C ALA A 122 6.01 26.34 -4.67
N PHE A 123 5.67 25.07 -4.91
CA PHE A 123 5.80 24.01 -3.90
C PHE A 123 7.26 23.64 -3.65
N THR A 124 8.01 23.33 -4.72
CA THR A 124 9.39 22.84 -4.62
C THR A 124 10.35 23.91 -4.06
N SER A 125 10.03 25.19 -4.26
CA SER A 125 10.85 26.33 -3.78
C SER A 125 10.50 26.82 -2.37
N ARG A 126 9.37 26.39 -1.78
CA ARG A 126 8.97 26.85 -0.44
C ARG A 126 9.75 26.14 0.67
N PRO A 127 10.19 26.86 1.71
CA PRO A 127 10.88 26.26 2.86
C PRO A 127 9.85 25.61 3.81
N LEU A 128 9.44 24.38 3.50
CA LEU A 128 8.39 23.65 4.21
C LEU A 128 8.91 22.48 5.06
N PHE A 129 10.18 22.11 4.89
CA PHE A 129 10.74 20.87 5.39
C PHE A 129 11.74 21.09 6.53
N PRO A 130 12.09 20.06 7.32
CA PRO A 130 12.96 20.16 8.46
C PRO A 130 14.31 20.80 8.11
N SER A 131 14.82 21.62 9.02
CA SER A 131 16.08 22.33 8.86
C SER A 131 17.27 21.39 8.94
N ASP A 132 18.45 21.87 8.52
CA ASP A 132 19.69 21.07 8.56
C ASP A 132 19.99 20.58 9.98
N THR A 133 19.76 21.42 11.00
CA THR A 133 19.94 21.02 12.41
C THR A 133 19.02 19.86 12.82
N GLN A 134 17.78 19.84 12.31
CA GLN A 134 16.86 18.73 12.58
C GLN A 134 17.31 17.45 11.86
N LEU A 135 17.85 17.56 10.65
CA LEU A 135 18.41 16.43 9.91
C LEU A 135 19.68 15.88 10.59
N ASP A 136 20.53 16.75 11.15
CA ASP A 136 21.71 16.35 11.92
C ASP A 136 21.34 15.53 13.18
N TYR A 137 20.22 15.88 13.82
CA TYR A 137 19.68 15.09 14.93
C TYR A 137 19.28 13.68 14.50
N VAL A 138 18.59 13.54 13.36
CA VAL A 138 18.26 12.23 12.78
C VAL A 138 19.53 11.46 12.41
N ALA A 139 20.54 12.13 11.83
CA ALA A 139 21.83 11.52 11.49
C ALA A 139 22.53 10.94 12.74
N THR A 140 22.47 11.66 13.87
CA THR A 140 23.03 11.21 15.15
C THR A 140 22.36 9.91 15.63
N ASN A 141 21.05 9.74 15.36
CA ASN A 141 20.31 8.54 15.76
C ASN A 141 20.66 7.29 14.95
N ILE A 142 21.25 7.43 13.75
CA ILE A 142 21.59 6.31 12.85
C ILE A 142 23.10 6.00 12.81
N GLN A 143 23.97 6.96 13.12
CA GLN A 143 25.43 6.88 12.88
C GLN A 143 26.13 5.65 13.50
N ASN A 144 25.59 5.11 14.59
CA ASN A 144 26.16 3.96 15.31
C ASN A 144 25.24 2.73 15.35
N LYS A 145 24.28 2.62 14.42
CA LYS A 145 23.33 1.50 14.36
C LYS A 145 23.49 0.74 13.03
N PRO A 146 24.34 -0.29 12.97
CA PRO A 146 24.45 -1.10 11.77
C PRO A 146 23.18 -1.92 11.52
N ILE A 147 22.91 -2.22 10.26
CA ILE A 147 21.82 -3.10 9.83
C ILE A 147 22.30 -4.54 9.92
N TYR A 148 21.68 -5.33 10.80
CA TYR A 148 22.00 -6.75 11.04
C TYR A 148 20.80 -7.68 10.89
N SER A 149 19.61 -7.12 10.63
CA SER A 149 18.33 -7.81 10.50
C SER A 149 17.31 -7.01 9.69
N GLU A 150 16.26 -7.67 9.21
CA GLU A 150 15.12 -7.03 8.56
C GLU A 150 14.41 -6.01 9.47
N ALA A 151 14.37 -6.25 10.78
CA ALA A 151 13.81 -5.31 11.76
C ALA A 151 14.68 -4.04 11.88
N SER A 152 16.00 -4.20 12.00
CA SER A 152 16.91 -3.04 12.02
C SER A 152 16.88 -2.26 10.71
N LEU A 153 16.73 -2.94 9.57
CA LEU A 153 16.56 -2.30 8.27
C LEU A 153 15.26 -1.49 8.21
N ARG A 154 14.15 -2.02 8.72
CA ARG A 154 12.86 -1.31 8.77
C ARG A 154 12.96 -0.02 9.59
N ASN A 155 13.65 -0.06 10.73
CA ASN A 155 13.89 1.14 11.54
C ASN A 155 14.75 2.16 10.79
N PHE A 156 15.82 1.71 10.14
CA PHE A 156 16.67 2.56 9.32
C PHE A 156 15.87 3.22 8.18
N GLU A 157 15.05 2.44 7.47
CA GLU A 157 14.20 2.98 6.41
C GLU A 157 13.24 4.03 7.01
N ARG A 158 12.54 3.68 8.10
CA ARG A 158 11.56 4.58 8.74
C ARG A 158 12.18 5.95 9.05
N ASP A 159 13.39 5.96 9.60
CA ASP A 159 14.12 7.15 10.00
C ASP A 159 14.72 7.94 8.81
N THR A 160 14.99 7.30 7.68
CA THR A 160 15.74 7.91 6.57
C THR A 160 14.92 8.16 5.30
N VAL A 161 13.77 7.49 5.14
CA VAL A 161 12.94 7.55 3.93
C VAL A 161 11.45 7.71 4.26
N ASP A 162 10.77 6.73 4.88
CA ASP A 162 9.31 6.76 5.06
C ASP A 162 8.81 8.05 5.73
N ASN A 163 9.43 8.47 6.84
CA ASN A 163 9.02 9.68 7.57
C ASN A 163 9.10 10.94 6.69
N PHE A 164 10.12 11.03 5.82
CA PHE A 164 10.29 12.16 4.92
C PHE A 164 9.30 12.11 3.75
N VAL A 165 9.05 10.93 3.18
CA VAL A 165 8.04 10.75 2.13
C VAL A 165 6.64 11.08 2.67
N GLU A 166 6.29 10.58 3.86
CA GLU A 166 5.03 10.85 4.55
C GLU A 166 4.83 12.36 4.75
N MET A 167 5.87 13.06 5.23
CA MET A 167 5.85 14.51 5.42
C MET A 167 5.70 15.28 4.10
N VAL A 168 6.39 14.88 3.03
CA VAL A 168 6.24 15.53 1.71
C VAL A 168 4.82 15.34 1.19
N ILE A 169 4.25 14.14 1.30
CA ILE A 169 2.88 13.85 0.87
C ILE A 169 1.86 14.62 1.71
N GLU A 170 2.10 14.80 3.02
CA GLU A 170 1.28 15.65 3.87
C GLU A 170 1.26 17.09 3.37
N LYS A 171 2.43 17.68 3.04
CA LYS A 171 2.46 19.03 2.45
C LYS A 171 1.82 19.10 1.07
N LEU A 172 1.92 18.05 0.27
CA LEU A 172 1.20 17.95 -1.02
C LEU A 172 -0.32 17.89 -0.83
N ARG A 173 -0.79 17.24 0.24
CA ARG A 173 -2.23 17.15 0.58
C ARG A 173 -2.79 18.51 1.01
N ASP A 174 -1.98 19.33 1.67
CA ASP A 174 -2.38 20.69 2.10
C ASP A 174 -2.50 21.66 0.91
N ASP A 175 -1.90 21.34 -0.24
CA ASP A 175 -2.06 22.07 -1.49
C ASP A 175 -3.24 21.51 -2.31
N GLU A 176 -4.29 22.29 -2.50
CA GLU A 176 -5.52 21.83 -3.17
C GLU A 176 -5.29 21.37 -4.62
N THR A 177 -4.37 22.01 -5.34
CA THR A 177 -4.10 21.70 -6.76
C THR A 177 -3.37 20.36 -6.86
N LEU A 178 -2.30 20.20 -6.07
CA LEU A 178 -1.49 18.97 -6.06
C LEU A 178 -2.26 17.80 -5.46
N ARG A 179 -3.06 18.03 -4.41
CA ARG A 179 -3.96 17.03 -3.83
C ARG A 179 -4.90 16.45 -4.89
N HIS A 180 -5.52 17.30 -5.71
CA HIS A 180 -6.41 16.85 -6.77
C HIS A 180 -5.64 16.19 -7.92
N GLU A 181 -4.48 16.72 -8.32
CA GLU A 181 -3.67 16.18 -9.42
C GLU A 181 -3.14 14.77 -9.14
N PHE A 182 -2.74 14.49 -7.90
CA PHE A 182 -2.24 13.18 -7.47
C PHE A 182 -3.31 12.29 -6.81
N GLY A 183 -4.54 12.77 -6.68
CA GLY A 183 -5.64 11.99 -6.09
C GLY A 183 -5.43 11.61 -4.63
N ILE A 184 -4.80 12.49 -3.83
CA ILE A 184 -4.49 12.22 -2.42
C ILE A 184 -5.77 12.34 -1.58
N GLN A 185 -6.40 11.21 -1.27
CA GLN A 185 -7.70 11.14 -0.57
C GLN A 185 -7.61 10.96 0.95
N GLY A 186 -6.41 10.94 1.53
CA GLY A 186 -6.19 10.68 2.96
C GLY A 186 -4.73 10.82 3.38
N ARG A 187 -4.40 10.38 4.59
CA ARG A 187 -3.02 10.25 5.06
C ARG A 187 -2.41 8.98 4.47
N VAL A 188 -1.22 9.08 3.90
CA VAL A 188 -0.44 7.90 3.51
C VAL A 188 0.31 7.42 4.74
N ALA A 189 0.14 6.14 5.07
CA ALA A 189 0.71 5.56 6.27
C ALA A 189 1.54 4.32 5.96
N PHE A 190 2.73 4.29 6.56
CA PHE A 190 3.74 3.26 6.39
C PHE A 190 3.89 2.50 7.71
N TYR A 191 3.08 1.46 7.92
CA TYR A 191 3.16 0.61 9.10
C TYR A 191 2.76 -0.84 8.78
N ASP A 192 3.23 -1.76 9.64
CA ASP A 192 2.94 -3.20 9.53
C ASP A 192 1.46 -3.46 9.83
N ARG A 193 0.83 -4.36 9.08
CA ARG A 193 -0.56 -4.78 9.26
C ARG A 193 -0.67 -5.64 10.53
N ALA A 194 -0.39 -5.09 11.70
CA ALA A 194 -1.02 -5.61 12.90
C ALA A 194 -2.52 -5.36 12.71
N ASN A 195 -3.28 -6.42 12.45
CA ASN A 195 -4.73 -6.38 12.51
C ASN A 195 -5.11 -5.57 13.77
N PRO A 196 -6.08 -4.65 13.73
CA PRO A 196 -6.59 -4.00 14.94
C PRO A 196 -7.23 -4.99 15.95
N ALA A 197 -7.21 -6.30 15.65
CA ALA A 197 -7.62 -7.42 16.51
C ALA A 197 -6.45 -8.22 17.12
N GLU A 198 -5.19 -7.87 16.84
CA GLU A 198 -4.02 -8.40 17.55
C GLU A 198 -3.45 -7.24 18.39
N PRO A 199 -3.31 -7.38 19.72
CA PRO A 199 -2.66 -6.34 20.52
C PRO A 199 -1.24 -6.15 19.98
N SER A 200 -0.91 -4.91 19.61
CA SER A 200 0.45 -4.53 19.25
C SER A 200 1.43 -5.04 20.32
N LEU A 201 2.42 -5.81 19.89
CA LEU A 201 3.51 -6.26 20.76
C LEU A 201 4.39 -5.09 21.26
N GLU A 202 4.20 -3.86 20.78
CA GLU A 202 4.91 -2.69 21.30
C GLU A 202 4.51 -2.36 22.75
N ASN A 203 3.27 -2.68 23.16
CA ASN A 203 2.83 -2.44 24.54
C ASN A 203 3.40 -3.45 25.56
N SER A 204 4.15 -4.47 25.13
CA SER A 204 4.79 -5.44 26.03
C SER A 204 6.27 -5.14 26.34
N LEU A 205 6.85 -4.10 25.74
CA LEU A 205 8.24 -3.70 26.00
C LEU A 205 8.40 -2.71 27.16
N GLU A 206 7.31 -2.16 27.70
CA GLU A 206 7.35 -1.23 28.84
C GLU A 206 7.02 -1.88 30.21
N GLN A 207 6.80 -3.20 30.27
CA GLN A 207 6.47 -3.90 31.54
C GLN A 207 7.43 -5.03 31.95
N MET A 208 8.67 -5.05 31.47
CA MET A 208 9.69 -5.93 32.05
C MET A 208 10.76 -5.12 32.80
N ASN A 209 10.39 -4.75 34.03
CA ASN A 209 11.37 -4.41 35.04
C ASN A 209 12.05 -5.69 35.55
N LEU A 210 13.35 -5.58 35.80
CA LEU A 210 14.26 -6.62 36.32
C LEU A 210 13.67 -7.41 37.49
N GLN A 211 13.59 -8.74 37.36
CA GLN A 211 14.05 -9.76 38.34
C GLN A 211 13.50 -11.16 38.00
N ASP A 212 14.43 -12.02 37.56
CA ASP A 212 14.65 -13.41 37.96
C ASP A 212 13.62 -14.56 37.77
N VAL A 213 14.23 -15.74 37.52
CA VAL A 213 13.76 -17.14 37.58
C VAL A 213 13.08 -17.78 36.35
N ARG A 214 13.91 -18.53 35.60
CA ARG A 214 13.53 -19.57 34.62
C ARG A 214 12.73 -20.72 35.28
N PRO A 215 11.68 -21.26 34.63
CA PRO A 215 11.22 -22.63 34.91
C PRO A 215 11.68 -23.62 33.83
N GLN A 216 12.42 -24.64 34.28
CA GLN A 216 12.83 -25.81 33.50
C GLN A 216 11.62 -26.73 33.21
N ARG A 217 11.59 -27.33 32.01
CA ARG A 217 10.68 -28.43 31.65
C ARG A 217 11.18 -29.75 32.26
N PRO A 218 10.30 -30.63 32.79
CA PRO A 218 10.72 -31.91 33.35
C PRO A 218 10.93 -32.99 32.27
N PRO A 219 11.86 -33.95 32.47
CA PRO A 219 12.07 -35.09 31.59
C PRO A 219 11.30 -36.33 32.06
N ASN A 220 10.65 -37.06 31.16
CA ASN A 220 10.10 -38.38 31.46
C ASN A 220 10.95 -39.49 30.81
N MET A 221 11.57 -40.33 31.65
CA MET A 221 12.19 -41.59 31.27
C MET A 221 11.28 -42.79 31.58
N ARG A 222 11.09 -43.64 30.55
CA ARG A 222 11.06 -45.12 30.49
C ARG A 222 10.48 -45.95 31.66
N HIS A 223 9.53 -46.86 31.35
CA HIS A 223 9.79 -48.33 31.26
C HIS A 223 8.54 -49.15 30.84
N GLY A 224 8.77 -50.32 30.22
CA GLY A 224 7.73 -51.32 29.93
C GLY A 224 7.93 -52.13 28.64
N LYS A 225 8.87 -53.09 28.63
CA LYS A 225 8.93 -54.16 27.61
C LYS A 225 7.83 -55.19 27.87
N SER A 226 7.05 -55.55 26.86
CA SER A 226 6.49 -56.90 26.73
C SER A 226 6.44 -57.33 25.26
N ARG A 227 6.90 -58.56 25.01
CA ARG A 227 6.97 -59.23 23.70
C ARG A 227 5.59 -59.80 23.39
N GLY A 228 5.09 -59.57 22.19
CA GLY A 228 3.95 -60.29 21.60
C GLY A 228 4.11 -60.35 20.08
N LYS A 229 4.54 -61.51 19.56
CA LYS A 229 4.48 -61.83 18.14
C LYS A 229 3.02 -62.09 17.77
N GLY A 230 2.50 -61.30 16.83
CA GLY A 230 1.23 -61.57 16.16
C GLY A 230 1.29 -61.04 14.73
N ARG A 231 1.45 -61.95 13.77
CA ARG A 231 1.29 -61.66 12.34
C ARG A 231 -0.19 -61.39 12.07
N GLY A 232 -0.50 -60.24 11.48
CA GLY A 232 -1.83 -59.90 11.00
C GLY A 232 -1.72 -58.76 10.00
N ALA A 233 -1.96 -59.06 8.72
CA ALA A 233 -2.03 -58.08 7.65
C ALA A 233 -3.13 -57.05 7.94
N ALA A 234 -2.82 -55.76 7.86
CA ALA A 234 -3.82 -54.69 7.85
C ALA A 234 -3.35 -53.55 6.95
N GLN A 235 -3.97 -53.52 5.77
CA GLN A 235 -4.22 -52.42 4.84
C GLN A 235 -3.49 -51.09 5.11
N SER A 236 -2.61 -50.76 4.17
CA SER A 236 -2.23 -49.39 3.84
C SER A 236 -3.49 -48.56 3.49
N GLN A 237 -4.03 -47.85 4.47
CA GLN A 237 -4.86 -46.69 4.20
C GLN A 237 -3.90 -45.52 3.91
N LYS A 238 -3.69 -45.27 2.62
CA LYS A 238 -3.24 -43.97 2.11
C LYS A 238 -4.18 -42.90 2.67
N ARG A 239 -3.77 -42.24 3.76
CA ARG A 239 -4.38 -40.96 4.15
C ARG A 239 -4.06 -39.99 3.03
N ALA A 240 -5.10 -39.54 2.34
CA ALA A 240 -5.05 -38.46 1.38
C ALA A 240 -4.24 -37.30 1.97
N ALA A 241 -3.22 -36.86 1.23
CA ALA A 241 -2.42 -35.70 1.58
C ALA A 241 -3.37 -34.52 1.79
N THR A 242 -3.49 -34.07 3.03
CA THR A 242 -4.08 -32.76 3.33
C THR A 242 -3.21 -31.73 2.62
N ALA A 243 -3.77 -31.07 1.60
CA ALA A 243 -3.12 -29.97 0.89
C ALA A 243 -2.52 -29.00 1.93
N ARG A 244 -1.20 -28.80 1.89
CA ARG A 244 -0.51 -27.85 2.77
C ARG A 244 -1.16 -26.47 2.57
N ARG A 245 -1.55 -25.82 3.66
CA ARG A 245 -2.21 -24.50 3.60
C ARG A 245 -1.25 -23.48 2.97
N ARG A 246 -1.77 -22.63 2.07
CA ARG A 246 -1.02 -21.52 1.42
C ARG A 246 -0.31 -20.68 2.50
N ASN A 247 0.99 -20.42 2.33
CA ASN A 247 1.74 -19.64 3.30
C ASN A 247 1.45 -18.15 3.13
N ARG A 248 0.41 -17.67 3.80
CA ARG A 248 0.02 -16.24 3.83
C ARG A 248 0.74 -15.44 4.92
N ARG A 249 1.70 -16.03 5.66
CA ARG A 249 2.39 -15.35 6.77
C ARG A 249 3.86 -15.14 6.42
N ALA A 250 4.22 -13.90 6.14
CA ALA A 250 5.58 -13.37 6.26
C ALA A 250 5.48 -11.85 6.33
N ASP A 251 5.99 -11.26 7.41
CA ASP A 251 6.28 -9.82 7.65
C ASP A 251 5.69 -8.86 6.60
N GLN A 252 4.39 -8.55 6.74
CA GLN A 252 3.57 -7.95 5.69
C GLN A 252 3.50 -6.43 5.82
N PHE A 253 4.53 -5.74 5.33
CA PHE A 253 4.51 -4.30 5.26
C PHE A 253 3.75 -3.84 4.01
N CYS A 254 2.74 -2.99 4.20
CA CYS A 254 1.98 -2.40 3.10
C CYS A 254 1.67 -0.95 3.43
N VAL A 255 1.83 -0.10 2.42
CA VAL A 255 1.53 1.32 2.51
C VAL A 255 0.05 1.52 2.20
N HIS A 256 -0.63 2.26 3.07
CA HIS A 256 -2.08 2.48 2.99
C HIS A 256 -2.42 3.95 2.86
N VAL A 257 -3.50 4.25 2.13
CA VAL A 257 -4.24 5.51 2.31
C VAL A 257 -5.27 5.30 3.39
N VAL A 258 -5.16 6.11 4.44
CA VAL A 258 -6.10 6.13 5.56
C VAL A 258 -6.91 7.42 5.51
N ALA A 259 -8.23 7.26 5.40
CA ALA A 259 -9.19 8.36 5.40
C ALA A 259 -10.37 7.98 6.30
N ASN A 260 -10.42 8.54 7.51
CA ASN A 260 -11.33 8.11 8.56
C ASN A 260 -11.17 6.59 8.83
N GLU A 261 -12.22 5.80 8.63
CA GLU A 261 -12.20 4.33 8.77
C GLU A 261 -11.73 3.60 7.52
N ARG A 262 -11.59 4.31 6.40
CA ARG A 262 -11.20 3.70 5.14
C ARG A 262 -9.70 3.48 5.15
N GLN A 263 -9.29 2.25 4.90
CA GLN A 263 -7.90 1.85 4.75
C GLN A 263 -7.73 1.13 3.41
N LYS A 264 -7.19 1.85 2.42
CA LYS A 264 -6.95 1.32 1.08
C LYS A 264 -5.45 0.99 0.93
N PRO A 265 -5.06 -0.27 0.68
CA PRO A 265 -3.68 -0.61 0.39
C PRO A 265 -3.28 -0.03 -0.97
N VAL A 266 -2.04 0.46 -1.04
CA VAL A 266 -1.48 1.15 -2.21
C VAL A 266 -0.42 0.27 -2.85
N TYR A 267 0.59 -0.12 -2.07
CA TYR A 267 1.68 -0.99 -2.52
C TYR A 267 2.29 -1.77 -1.35
N ALA A 268 2.98 -2.87 -1.68
CA ALA A 268 3.69 -3.72 -0.72
C ALA A 268 5.15 -3.32 -0.59
N VAL A 269 5.74 -3.55 0.58
CA VAL A 269 7.18 -3.44 0.78
C VAL A 269 7.69 -4.74 1.38
N GLU A 270 8.76 -5.28 0.80
CA GLU A 270 9.49 -6.41 1.36
C GLU A 270 10.88 -5.94 1.78
N PHE A 271 11.20 -6.10 3.06
CA PHE A 271 12.52 -5.78 3.58
C PHE A 271 13.39 -7.03 3.56
N LYS A 272 14.57 -6.93 2.95
CA LYS A 272 15.61 -7.96 3.03
C LYS A 272 16.88 -7.35 3.58
N ALA A 273 17.40 -7.93 4.66
CA ALA A 273 18.66 -7.46 5.21
C ALA A 273 19.76 -7.55 4.14
N PRO A 274 20.63 -6.53 3.98
CA PRO A 274 21.60 -6.48 2.89
C PRO A 274 22.60 -7.65 2.88
N HIS A 275 22.87 -8.28 4.03
CA HIS A 275 23.69 -9.50 4.11
C HIS A 275 22.98 -10.77 3.61
N LYS A 276 21.65 -10.74 3.43
CA LYS A 276 20.86 -11.87 2.90
C LYS A 276 20.68 -11.83 1.39
N VAL A 277 20.71 -10.63 0.80
CA VAL A 277 20.69 -10.41 -0.66
C VAL A 277 21.53 -9.17 -0.98
N THR A 278 22.72 -9.42 -1.50
CA THR A 278 23.75 -8.41 -1.79
C THR A 278 23.52 -7.73 -3.14
N ILE A 279 24.15 -6.57 -3.36
CA ILE A 279 24.10 -5.87 -4.66
C ILE A 279 24.57 -6.75 -5.83
N PRO A 280 25.71 -7.48 -5.76
CA PRO A 280 26.12 -8.38 -6.83
C PRO A 280 25.07 -9.47 -7.15
N GLU A 281 24.40 -10.03 -6.14
CA GLU A 281 23.32 -11.01 -6.34
C GLU A 281 22.11 -10.37 -7.03
N TRP A 282 21.73 -9.14 -6.66
CA TRP A 282 20.67 -8.41 -7.38
C TRP A 282 21.02 -8.20 -8.85
N VAL A 283 22.25 -7.77 -9.13
CA VAL A 283 22.68 -7.42 -10.49
C VAL A 283 22.83 -8.66 -11.37
N ALA A 284 23.36 -9.75 -10.82
CA ALA A 284 23.48 -11.02 -11.55
C ALA A 284 22.13 -11.73 -11.71
N GLY A 285 21.31 -11.74 -10.66
CA GLY A 285 20.06 -12.49 -10.63
C GLY A 285 18.89 -11.81 -11.32
N LEU A 286 18.83 -10.47 -11.38
CA LEU A 286 17.74 -9.75 -12.04
C LEU A 286 17.94 -9.69 -13.56
N HIS A 287 17.34 -10.65 -14.26
CA HIS A 287 17.19 -10.64 -15.71
C HIS A 287 15.79 -11.11 -16.11
N GLN A 288 15.47 -11.00 -17.41
CA GLN A 288 14.25 -11.62 -17.91
C GLN A 288 14.32 -13.14 -17.72
N MET A 289 13.34 -13.71 -17.03
CA MET A 289 13.27 -15.15 -16.74
C MET A 289 11.83 -15.68 -16.74
N ASP A 290 11.67 -16.95 -17.06
CA ASP A 290 10.46 -17.76 -16.85
C ASP A 290 10.73 -18.71 -15.68
N LEU A 291 9.97 -18.58 -14.59
CA LEU A 291 10.30 -19.31 -13.35
C LEU A 291 10.18 -20.83 -13.51
N ALA A 292 9.20 -21.29 -14.29
CA ALA A 292 8.98 -22.72 -14.46
C ALA A 292 10.06 -23.37 -15.33
N ARG A 293 10.63 -22.61 -16.28
CA ARG A 293 11.69 -23.09 -17.18
C ARG A 293 13.09 -22.88 -16.62
N ASP A 294 13.34 -21.73 -16.00
CA ASP A 294 14.69 -21.24 -15.70
C ASP A 294 15.11 -21.46 -14.24
N VAL A 295 14.16 -21.70 -13.32
CA VAL A 295 14.43 -21.74 -11.87
C VAL A 295 13.86 -22.98 -11.18
N ILE A 296 12.57 -23.25 -11.35
CA ILE A 296 11.88 -24.34 -10.65
C ILE A 296 12.38 -25.69 -11.19
N ASP A 297 12.79 -26.56 -10.27
CA ASP A 297 13.37 -27.88 -10.54
C ASP A 297 14.59 -27.86 -11.49
N GLN A 298 15.29 -26.73 -11.55
CA GLN A 298 16.55 -26.60 -12.28
C GLN A 298 17.75 -26.77 -11.35
N GLU A 299 18.86 -27.24 -11.90
CA GLU A 299 20.14 -27.35 -11.20
C GLU A 299 21.19 -26.50 -11.92
N GLY A 300 22.08 -25.90 -11.14
CA GLY A 300 23.20 -25.10 -11.63
C GLY A 300 24.18 -24.82 -10.50
N ASP A 301 25.43 -24.56 -10.88
CA ASP A 301 26.57 -24.43 -9.97
C ASP A 301 27.31 -23.09 -10.10
N THR A 302 26.80 -22.19 -10.94
CA THR A 302 27.35 -20.85 -11.17
C THR A 302 26.79 -19.83 -10.18
N PHE A 303 27.57 -18.78 -9.90
CA PHE A 303 27.11 -17.66 -9.08
C PHE A 303 25.85 -17.02 -9.65
N GLU A 304 25.79 -16.82 -10.97
CA GLU A 304 24.64 -16.28 -11.68
C GLU A 304 23.41 -17.14 -11.46
N PHE A 305 23.51 -18.47 -11.60
CA PHE A 305 22.38 -19.36 -11.36
C PHE A 305 21.87 -19.25 -9.92
N TYR A 306 22.76 -19.25 -8.93
CA TYR A 306 22.37 -19.10 -7.53
C TYR A 306 21.76 -17.73 -7.22
N ALA A 307 22.29 -16.66 -7.81
CA ALA A 307 21.74 -15.31 -7.71
C ALA A 307 20.35 -15.23 -8.34
N THR A 308 20.14 -15.77 -9.54
CA THR A 308 18.84 -15.88 -10.21
C THR A 308 17.84 -16.62 -9.34
N CYS A 309 18.25 -17.75 -8.78
CA CYS A 309 17.48 -18.58 -7.88
C CYS A 309 17.05 -17.84 -6.60
N LEU A 310 17.96 -17.10 -5.97
CA LEU A 310 17.69 -16.30 -4.78
C LEU A 310 16.74 -15.14 -5.08
N VAL A 311 17.05 -14.35 -6.12
CA VAL A 311 16.23 -13.21 -6.57
C VAL A 311 14.81 -13.66 -6.94
N ALA A 312 14.66 -14.77 -7.66
CA ALA A 312 13.36 -15.32 -8.01
C ALA A 312 12.53 -15.70 -6.79
N ALA A 313 13.15 -16.28 -5.75
CA ALA A 313 12.49 -16.60 -4.49
C ALA A 313 12.01 -15.33 -3.76
N VAL A 314 12.87 -14.31 -3.66
CA VAL A 314 12.55 -13.04 -2.99
C VAL A 314 11.44 -12.29 -3.73
N VAL A 315 11.51 -12.19 -5.06
CA VAL A 315 10.45 -11.58 -5.89
C VAL A 315 9.14 -12.37 -5.77
N THR A 316 9.21 -13.71 -5.72
CA THR A 316 8.02 -14.56 -5.52
C THR A 316 7.34 -14.29 -4.18
N GLN A 317 8.10 -14.04 -3.11
CA GLN A 317 7.53 -13.75 -1.80
C GLN A 317 6.65 -12.50 -1.81
N ILE A 318 7.19 -11.37 -2.29
CA ILE A 318 6.43 -10.12 -2.37
C ILE A 318 5.33 -10.22 -3.44
N PHE A 319 5.58 -10.86 -4.58
CA PHE A 319 4.57 -11.08 -5.61
C PHE A 319 3.34 -11.82 -5.07
N SER A 320 3.55 -12.92 -4.33
CA SER A 320 2.45 -13.65 -3.72
C SER A 320 1.66 -12.78 -2.75
N TYR A 321 2.32 -11.91 -1.98
CA TYR A 321 1.65 -10.97 -1.08
C TYR A 321 0.88 -9.90 -1.83
N MET A 322 1.42 -9.39 -2.95
CA MET A 322 0.76 -8.41 -3.82
C MET A 322 -0.53 -8.97 -4.42
N ILE A 323 -0.50 -10.22 -4.90
CA ILE A 323 -1.71 -10.91 -5.38
C ILE A 323 -2.72 -11.09 -4.24
N ASP A 324 -2.26 -11.57 -3.08
CA ASP A 324 -3.10 -11.86 -1.92
C ASP A 324 -3.75 -10.61 -1.32
N SER A 325 -3.12 -9.44 -1.47
CA SER A 325 -3.65 -8.14 -1.01
C SER A 325 -4.38 -7.36 -2.10
N GLY A 326 -4.37 -7.86 -3.33
CA GLY A 326 -5.02 -7.22 -4.49
C GLY A 326 -4.39 -5.89 -4.89
N ILE A 327 -3.06 -5.82 -4.90
CA ILE A 327 -2.28 -4.64 -5.25
C ILE A 327 -1.33 -4.96 -6.41
N GLN A 328 -1.06 -3.96 -7.24
CA GLN A 328 -0.25 -4.13 -8.46
C GLN A 328 1.14 -3.51 -8.37
N HIS A 329 1.44 -2.80 -7.28
CA HIS A 329 2.71 -2.10 -7.05
C HIS A 329 3.35 -2.63 -5.77
N GLY A 330 4.66 -2.70 -5.76
CA GLY A 330 5.44 -2.97 -4.56
C GLY A 330 6.91 -2.70 -4.79
N TYR A 331 7.72 -2.74 -3.74
CA TYR A 331 9.17 -2.76 -3.91
C TYR A 331 9.86 -3.60 -2.84
N ILE A 332 11.05 -4.11 -3.17
CA ILE A 332 11.94 -4.77 -2.22
C ILE A 332 13.02 -3.77 -1.83
N CYS A 333 13.33 -3.67 -0.54
CA CYS A 333 14.33 -2.75 -0.01
C CYS A 333 15.40 -3.51 0.79
N THR A 334 16.67 -3.19 0.53
CA THR A 334 17.81 -3.62 1.35
C THR A 334 18.50 -2.46 2.08
N GLY A 335 17.94 -1.25 1.99
CA GLY A 335 18.57 0.00 2.44
C GLY A 335 19.59 0.54 1.44
N GLU A 336 20.38 -0.35 0.82
CA GLU A 336 21.32 0.01 -0.24
C GLU A 336 20.68 0.00 -1.63
N ALA A 337 19.79 -0.96 -1.90
CA ALA A 337 19.13 -1.17 -3.17
C ALA A 337 17.60 -1.21 -3.03
N PHE A 338 16.93 -0.76 -4.07
CA PHE A 338 15.47 -0.78 -4.22
C PHE A 338 15.11 -1.50 -5.51
N VAL A 339 14.26 -2.53 -5.43
CA VAL A 339 13.71 -3.23 -6.60
C VAL A 339 12.23 -2.91 -6.69
N PHE A 340 11.87 -1.97 -7.55
CA PHE A 340 10.49 -1.57 -7.79
C PHE A 340 9.78 -2.59 -8.67
N LEU A 341 8.58 -3.00 -8.28
CA LEU A 341 7.80 -4.04 -8.92
C LEU A 341 6.44 -3.53 -9.39
N HIS A 342 6.01 -4.00 -10.56
CA HIS A 342 4.67 -3.77 -11.08
C HIS A 342 4.08 -5.02 -11.73
N ILE A 343 2.86 -5.39 -11.34
CA ILE A 343 2.06 -6.42 -12.01
C ILE A 343 1.12 -5.76 -13.03
N PRO A 344 1.30 -5.98 -14.34
CA PRO A 344 0.49 -5.34 -15.37
C PRO A 344 -1.02 -5.59 -15.22
N LYS A 345 -1.83 -4.63 -15.69
CA LYS A 345 -3.30 -4.74 -15.70
C LYS A 345 -3.83 -5.83 -16.63
N ASP A 346 -3.09 -6.15 -17.69
CA ASP A 346 -3.56 -7.10 -18.71
C ASP A 346 -3.13 -8.55 -18.42
N ASP A 347 -2.06 -8.75 -17.64
CA ASP A 347 -1.52 -10.07 -17.31
C ASP A 347 -1.03 -10.14 -15.86
N PRO A 348 -1.81 -10.75 -14.93
CA PRO A 348 -1.40 -10.92 -13.54
C PRO A 348 -0.29 -11.95 -13.35
N THR A 349 0.14 -12.66 -14.41
CA THR A 349 1.18 -13.69 -14.33
C THR A 349 2.59 -13.15 -14.55
N ILE A 350 2.72 -11.88 -14.89
CA ILE A 350 3.99 -11.20 -15.15
C ILE A 350 4.24 -10.21 -14.02
N VAL A 351 5.48 -10.15 -13.53
CA VAL A 351 5.95 -9.04 -12.70
C VAL A 351 7.07 -8.32 -13.41
N GLN A 352 6.93 -7.00 -13.53
CA GLN A 352 7.95 -6.12 -14.07
C GLN A 352 8.82 -5.60 -12.93
N TYR A 353 10.13 -5.48 -13.13
CA TYR A 353 11.07 -5.00 -12.11
C TYR A 353 11.95 -3.84 -12.60
N PHE A 354 12.33 -2.94 -11.70
CA PHE A 354 13.37 -1.94 -11.93
C PHE A 354 14.29 -1.85 -10.71
N LEU A 355 15.60 -1.99 -10.91
CA LEU A 355 16.62 -1.90 -9.85
C LEU A 355 17.17 -0.47 -9.77
N CYS A 356 17.12 0.13 -8.58
CA CYS A 356 17.78 1.38 -8.24
C CYS A 356 18.78 1.13 -7.09
N ILE A 357 19.92 1.80 -7.14
CA ILE A 357 20.91 1.85 -6.06
C ILE A 357 21.21 3.34 -5.81
N PRO A 358 20.46 4.02 -4.92
CA PRO A 358 20.53 5.49 -4.79
C PRO A 358 21.94 6.03 -4.56
N ASN A 359 22.75 5.37 -3.75
CA ASN A 359 24.14 5.77 -3.47
C ASN A 359 25.09 5.62 -4.68
N GLN A 360 24.67 4.91 -5.74
CA GLN A 360 25.39 4.82 -7.02
C GLN A 360 24.68 5.61 -8.14
N ASP A 361 23.36 5.81 -8.05
CA ASP A 361 22.56 6.46 -9.08
C ASP A 361 22.63 7.99 -9.03
N VAL A 362 22.85 8.57 -7.85
CA VAL A 362 23.02 10.02 -7.65
C VAL A 362 24.42 10.42 -8.12
N GLN A 363 24.50 10.93 -9.35
CA GLN A 363 25.74 11.36 -9.99
C GLN A 363 25.89 12.90 -9.92
N VAL A 364 27.08 13.40 -9.59
CA VAL A 364 27.34 14.84 -9.38
C VAL A 364 27.03 15.68 -10.64
N ASN A 365 27.26 15.11 -11.83
CA ASN A 365 27.07 15.80 -13.11
C ASN A 365 25.68 15.62 -13.74
N ASP A 366 24.72 15.06 -13.01
CA ASP A 366 23.34 14.89 -13.48
C ASP A 366 22.43 15.99 -12.93
N GLU A 367 21.82 16.76 -13.82
CA GLU A 367 20.83 17.80 -13.51
C GLU A 367 19.67 17.25 -12.66
N TRP A 368 19.29 15.99 -12.88
CA TRP A 368 18.15 15.33 -12.24
C TRP A 368 18.57 14.39 -11.11
N ARG A 369 19.80 14.54 -10.59
CA ARG A 369 20.38 13.65 -9.57
C ARG A 369 19.51 13.52 -8.33
N LEU A 370 18.80 14.58 -7.93
CA LEU A 370 17.98 14.57 -6.71
C LEU A 370 16.74 13.66 -6.84
N HIS A 371 16.24 13.45 -8.06
CA HIS A 371 15.15 12.51 -8.32
C HIS A 371 15.55 11.06 -8.10
N ARG A 372 16.88 10.78 -8.06
CA ARG A 372 17.45 9.44 -7.88
C ARG A 372 17.84 9.12 -6.44
N THR A 373 17.63 10.06 -5.52
CA THR A 373 17.75 9.78 -4.08
C THR A 373 16.70 8.75 -3.67
N ALA A 374 16.93 8.04 -2.56
CA ALA A 374 15.98 7.05 -2.04
C ALA A 374 14.59 7.67 -1.80
N ILE A 375 14.54 8.82 -1.12
CA ILE A 375 13.31 9.60 -0.92
C ILE A 375 12.69 9.99 -2.26
N GLY A 376 13.51 10.46 -3.22
CA GLY A 376 13.00 10.89 -4.52
C GLY A 376 12.31 9.77 -5.30
N GLN A 377 12.91 8.59 -5.34
CA GLN A 377 12.36 7.42 -6.02
C GLN A 377 11.10 6.89 -5.32
N VAL A 378 11.13 6.76 -3.99
CA VAL A 378 9.98 6.27 -3.21
C VAL A 378 8.82 7.27 -3.24
N LEU A 379 9.09 8.58 -3.18
CA LEU A 379 8.06 9.62 -3.29
C LEU A 379 7.34 9.53 -4.64
N ALA A 380 8.08 9.55 -5.75
CA ALA A 380 7.45 9.52 -7.05
C ALA A 380 6.78 8.18 -7.36
N PHE A 381 7.32 7.06 -6.85
CA PHE A 381 6.65 5.76 -6.88
C PHE A 381 5.34 5.76 -6.09
N THR A 382 5.32 6.37 -4.91
CA THR A 382 4.13 6.49 -4.06
C THR A 382 3.05 7.28 -4.76
N LEU A 383 3.39 8.45 -5.32
CA LEU A 383 2.44 9.29 -6.05
C LEU A 383 1.90 8.58 -7.31
N GLN A 384 2.75 7.81 -8.00
CA GLN A 384 2.31 6.97 -9.11
C GLN A 384 1.32 5.89 -8.66
N ALA A 385 1.61 5.20 -7.56
CA ALA A 385 0.76 4.13 -7.04
C ALA A 385 -0.58 4.66 -6.48
N LEU A 386 -0.59 5.86 -5.89
CA LEU A 386 -1.81 6.55 -5.45
C LEU A 386 -2.74 6.91 -6.62
N ALA A 387 -2.15 7.37 -7.73
CA ALA A 387 -2.88 7.72 -8.95
C ALA A 387 -3.31 6.49 -9.78
N ALA A 388 -2.85 5.29 -9.43
CA ALA A 388 -3.17 4.08 -10.16
C ALA A 388 -4.62 3.60 -9.90
N GLU A 389 -5.28 3.14 -10.96
CA GLU A 389 -6.57 2.47 -10.84
C GLU A 389 -6.39 1.13 -10.10
N ALA A 390 -7.39 0.77 -9.29
CA ALA A 390 -7.41 -0.53 -8.64
C ALA A 390 -7.55 -1.67 -9.67
N PRO A 391 -6.94 -2.84 -9.43
CA PRO A 391 -7.15 -4.01 -10.28
C PRO A 391 -8.63 -4.36 -10.40
N SER A 392 -9.04 -4.78 -11.60
CA SER A 392 -10.43 -5.16 -11.86
C SER A 392 -10.74 -6.53 -11.27
N GLN A 393 -12.04 -6.84 -11.17
CA GLN A 393 -12.47 -8.16 -10.74
C GLN A 393 -12.01 -9.26 -11.71
N GLU A 394 -11.96 -8.96 -13.02
CA GLU A 394 -11.46 -9.86 -14.06
C GLU A 394 -9.96 -10.11 -13.94
N TRP A 395 -9.18 -9.12 -13.49
CA TRP A 395 -7.76 -9.29 -13.20
C TRP A 395 -7.56 -10.32 -12.08
N HIS A 396 -8.38 -10.27 -11.03
CA HIS A 396 -8.33 -11.24 -9.95
C HIS A 396 -8.75 -12.64 -10.37
N ASP A 397 -9.78 -12.78 -11.20
CA ASP A 397 -10.17 -14.08 -11.77
C ASP A 397 -9.00 -14.67 -12.57
N ALA A 398 -8.38 -13.86 -13.44
CA ALA A 398 -7.23 -14.29 -14.23
C ALA A 398 -6.03 -14.67 -13.34
N ALA A 399 -5.79 -13.96 -12.23
CA ALA A 399 -4.75 -14.29 -11.28
C ALA A 399 -5.04 -15.64 -10.61
N HIS A 400 -6.27 -15.84 -10.13
CA HIS A 400 -6.70 -17.06 -9.47
C HIS A 400 -6.62 -18.29 -10.39
N ASP A 401 -7.04 -18.15 -11.64
CA ASP A 401 -7.11 -19.25 -12.58
C ASP A 401 -5.74 -19.63 -13.18
N LYS A 402 -4.85 -18.65 -13.35
CA LYS A 402 -3.59 -18.85 -14.10
C LYS A 402 -2.36 -19.06 -13.23
N LEU A 403 -2.35 -18.57 -12.00
CA LEU A 403 -1.20 -18.67 -11.10
C LEU A 403 -1.14 -20.03 -10.43
N LYS A 404 0.07 -20.52 -10.21
CA LYS A 404 0.34 -21.78 -9.54
C LYS A 404 1.10 -21.53 -8.25
N THR A 405 1.01 -22.47 -7.32
CA THR A 405 1.83 -22.48 -6.12
C THR A 405 3.19 -23.09 -6.41
N TRP A 406 4.24 -22.55 -5.79
CA TRP A 406 5.57 -23.16 -5.80
C TRP A 406 5.56 -24.37 -4.86
N GLU A 407 5.51 -25.58 -5.41
CA GLU A 407 5.33 -26.83 -4.64
C GLU A 407 6.64 -27.40 -4.07
N VAL A 408 7.77 -27.08 -4.68
CA VAL A 408 9.08 -27.70 -4.43
C VAL A 408 9.70 -27.19 -3.13
N GLU A 409 10.11 -28.08 -2.22
CA GLU A 409 10.81 -27.77 -0.96
C GLU A 409 12.18 -27.13 -1.21
N TYR A 410 12.18 -25.82 -1.46
CA TYR A 410 13.32 -25.04 -1.95
C TYR A 410 14.28 -24.56 -0.84
N LEU A 411 14.41 -25.32 0.25
CA LEU A 411 15.35 -24.99 1.33
C LEU A 411 16.74 -25.63 1.10
N ASP A 412 16.87 -26.54 0.13
CA ASP A 412 18.15 -27.17 -0.18
C ASP A 412 19.02 -26.35 -1.16
N VAL A 413 18.46 -25.43 -1.94
CA VAL A 413 19.23 -24.67 -2.97
C VAL A 413 20.07 -23.55 -2.34
N LEU A 414 19.53 -22.78 -1.37
CA LEU A 414 20.29 -21.75 -0.66
C LEU A 414 21.31 -22.32 0.35
N ARG A 415 21.03 -23.52 0.88
CA ARG A 415 21.98 -24.33 1.68
C ARG A 415 23.13 -24.89 0.85
N LYS A 416 22.95 -25.02 -0.46
CA LYS A 416 23.96 -25.52 -1.41
C LYS A 416 24.84 -24.42 -1.99
N ILE A 417 24.52 -23.13 -1.81
CA ILE A 417 25.42 -22.03 -2.20
C ILE A 417 26.72 -22.16 -1.38
N PRO A 418 27.87 -22.44 -2.01
CA PRO A 418 29.15 -22.53 -1.31
C PRO A 418 29.43 -21.24 -0.52
N GLU A 419 29.85 -21.37 0.75
CA GLU A 419 30.25 -20.22 1.58
C GLU A 419 31.35 -19.38 0.91
N THR A 420 32.17 -19.98 0.05
CA THR A 420 33.21 -19.30 -0.71
C THR A 420 32.65 -18.29 -1.71
N LEU A 421 31.51 -18.57 -2.35
CA LEU A 421 30.84 -17.64 -3.26
C LEU A 421 30.14 -16.48 -2.55
N ARG A 422 29.73 -16.68 -1.28
CA ARG A 422 29.15 -15.61 -0.45
C ARG A 422 30.19 -14.69 0.19
N LYS A 423 31.38 -15.21 0.55
CA LYS A 423 32.41 -14.43 1.25
C LYS A 423 33.21 -13.50 0.32
N ASP A 424 33.25 -13.78 -0.98
CA ASP A 424 33.94 -12.95 -1.99
C ASP A 424 33.14 -12.91 -3.30
N PRO A 425 31.99 -12.19 -3.34
CA PRO A 425 31.17 -12.10 -4.54
C PRO A 425 31.92 -11.32 -5.65
N PRO A 426 31.68 -11.63 -6.94
CA PRO A 426 32.24 -10.85 -8.04
C PRO A 426 31.91 -9.36 -7.89
N ALA A 427 32.83 -8.49 -8.31
CA ALA A 427 32.59 -7.06 -8.32
C ALA A 427 31.32 -6.75 -9.14
N SER A 428 30.39 -6.00 -8.54
CA SER A 428 29.16 -5.59 -9.21
C SER A 428 29.49 -4.76 -10.46
N ASN A 429 28.96 -5.18 -11.61
CA ASN A 429 29.04 -4.44 -12.86
C ASN A 429 27.85 -3.50 -13.06
N TYR A 430 27.13 -3.14 -11.98
CA TYR A 430 26.00 -2.23 -12.03
C TYR A 430 26.38 -0.93 -12.74
N ARG A 431 25.51 -0.51 -13.67
CA ARG A 431 25.65 0.76 -14.39
C ARG A 431 24.44 1.61 -14.06
N PRO A 432 24.63 2.79 -13.44
CA PRO A 432 23.55 3.74 -13.23
C PRO A 432 22.79 3.99 -14.52
N SER A 433 21.46 3.86 -14.45
CA SER A 433 20.61 4.05 -15.62
C SER A 433 20.69 5.51 -16.10
N HIS A 434 20.94 5.72 -17.39
CA HIS A 434 20.88 7.05 -18.00
C HIS A 434 19.40 7.39 -18.25
N TRP A 435 18.86 8.34 -17.48
CA TRP A 435 17.43 8.68 -17.49
C TRP A 435 16.92 9.20 -18.84
N LYS A 436 17.81 9.70 -19.70
CA LYS A 436 17.53 10.00 -21.10
C LYS A 436 18.05 8.86 -21.98
N LEU A 437 17.15 8.04 -22.51
CA LEU A 437 17.43 7.25 -23.70
C LEU A 437 17.72 8.24 -24.83
N GLU A 438 18.99 8.56 -25.07
CA GLU A 438 19.35 9.03 -26.40
C GLU A 438 18.98 7.90 -27.36
N PRO A 439 18.14 8.13 -28.37
CA PRO A 439 17.91 7.14 -29.40
C PRO A 439 19.29 6.87 -30.01
N LYS A 440 19.90 5.73 -29.67
CA LYS A 440 21.02 5.22 -30.44
C LYS A 440 20.45 5.06 -31.84
N THR A 441 20.80 5.95 -32.75
CA THR A 441 20.57 5.76 -34.17
C THR A 441 21.45 4.60 -34.58
N HIS A 442 20.96 3.38 -34.38
CA HIS A 442 21.58 2.21 -34.96
C HIS A 442 21.35 2.30 -36.48
N ASN A 443 22.33 2.88 -37.16
CA ASN A 443 22.56 2.61 -38.58
C ASN A 443 22.98 1.13 -38.69
N THR A 444 22.02 0.22 -38.60
CA THR A 444 22.19 -1.14 -39.12
C THR A 444 22.20 -1.03 -40.63
N ARG A 445 23.39 -0.77 -41.18
CA ARG A 445 23.70 -1.13 -42.56
C ARG A 445 23.48 -2.64 -42.67
N SER A 446 22.34 -2.99 -43.23
CA SER A 446 22.06 -4.31 -43.79
C SER A 446 23.28 -4.77 -44.58
N ARG A 447 23.98 -5.79 -44.08
CA ARG A 447 24.97 -6.55 -44.84
C ARG A 447 24.21 -7.34 -45.90
N ALA A 448 23.94 -6.70 -47.03
CA ALA A 448 23.66 -7.40 -48.26
C ALA A 448 24.98 -7.93 -48.84
N HIS A 449 24.95 -9.22 -49.15
CA HIS A 449 25.91 -10.03 -49.86
C HIS A 449 26.71 -9.30 -50.95
N CYS A 450 28.03 -9.52 -50.98
CA CYS A 450 28.80 -9.63 -52.22
C CYS A 450 30.01 -10.56 -51.97
N GLN A 451 30.04 -11.70 -52.67
CA GLN A 451 31.29 -12.39 -52.99
C GLN A 451 32.13 -11.46 -53.88
N PRO A 452 33.47 -11.46 -53.75
CA PRO A 452 34.30 -11.04 -54.86
C PRO A 452 35.39 -12.08 -55.16
N GLY A 453 35.17 -12.80 -56.27
CA GLY A 453 36.29 -13.22 -57.10
C GLY A 453 36.72 -12.04 -57.97
N MET A 454 38.04 -11.92 -58.11
CA MET A 454 38.76 -11.21 -59.19
C MET A 454 38.96 -9.69 -59.07
N SER A 455 40.23 -9.39 -58.80
CA SER A 455 41.06 -8.36 -59.45
C SER A 455 41.05 -6.93 -58.91
N THR A 456 42.09 -6.64 -58.13
CA THR A 456 42.68 -5.31 -57.97
C THR A 456 43.15 -4.75 -59.32
N PRO A 457 43.18 -3.41 -59.45
CA PRO A 457 44.50 -2.78 -59.44
C PRO A 457 44.57 -1.41 -58.73
N LYS A 458 45.67 -1.27 -57.97
CA LYS A 458 46.62 -0.15 -57.91
C LYS A 458 46.19 1.27 -57.50
N HIS A 459 46.75 1.63 -56.35
CA HIS A 459 47.56 2.82 -56.06
C HIS A 459 46.92 4.16 -55.66
N SER A 460 47.63 4.72 -54.66
CA SER A 460 47.85 6.12 -54.27
C SER A 460 46.71 6.89 -53.60
N SER A 461 46.91 7.02 -52.30
CA SER A 461 46.61 8.15 -51.44
C SER A 461 46.80 9.51 -52.12
N THR A 462 45.89 10.45 -51.91
CA THR A 462 46.24 11.85 -51.64
C THR A 462 45.11 12.52 -50.84
N GLU A 463 45.53 13.27 -49.83
CA GLU A 463 44.75 14.18 -48.99
C GLU A 463 44.05 15.27 -49.81
N GLY A 464 42.98 15.87 -49.28
CA GLY A 464 42.35 17.01 -49.94
C GLY A 464 41.09 17.52 -49.26
N SER A 465 41.30 18.50 -48.38
CA SER A 465 40.32 19.39 -47.75
C SER A 465 39.61 20.32 -48.76
N GLY A 466 38.42 20.83 -48.40
CA GLY A 466 37.72 21.95 -49.06
C GLY A 466 36.36 21.53 -49.63
N SER A 467 35.25 21.81 -48.93
CA SER A 467 34.52 23.10 -48.85
C SER A 467 33.43 23.20 -49.91
N ASP A 468 32.21 23.33 -49.40
CA ASP A 468 31.06 24.07 -49.90
C ASP A 468 30.58 23.88 -51.35
N GLU A 469 29.27 23.64 -51.49
CA GLU A 469 28.38 24.58 -52.17
C GLU A 469 26.98 23.95 -52.26
N GLU A 470 25.99 24.74 -51.86
CA GLU A 470 24.58 24.54 -52.15
C GLU A 470 24.37 24.41 -53.65
N SER A 471 23.41 23.58 -54.08
CA SER A 471 22.58 23.87 -55.25
C SER A 471 21.47 22.85 -55.43
N HIS A 472 20.25 23.37 -55.25
CA HIS A 472 19.10 23.20 -56.14
C HIS A 472 18.54 21.79 -56.44
N SER A 473 17.29 21.63 -56.02
CA SER A 473 16.29 20.75 -56.62
C SER A 473 16.21 20.89 -58.14
N PRO A 474 15.62 19.90 -58.84
CA PRO A 474 14.27 20.19 -59.35
C PRO A 474 13.28 19.02 -59.32
N SER A 475 12.05 19.39 -58.95
CA SER A 475 10.75 18.99 -59.52
C SER A 475 10.75 17.98 -60.68
N ILE A 476 9.88 16.96 -60.63
CA ILE A 476 8.80 16.72 -61.62
C ILE A 476 7.62 15.99 -60.93
N ALA A 477 6.44 16.44 -61.31
CA ALA A 477 5.11 16.13 -60.80
C ALA A 477 4.46 14.86 -61.39
N ALA A 478 3.40 14.41 -60.71
CA ALA A 478 2.10 13.91 -61.23
C ALA A 478 1.66 12.64 -60.49
N ALA A 479 0.38 12.31 -60.28
CA ALA A 479 -0.89 13.01 -60.17
C ALA A 479 -1.92 11.90 -59.88
N ALA A 480 -2.79 12.07 -58.87
CA ALA A 480 -4.19 11.59 -58.77
C ALA A 480 -4.61 11.58 -57.28
N ARG A 481 -5.46 12.49 -56.79
CA ARG A 481 -6.94 12.49 -56.87
C ARG A 481 -7.53 11.22 -56.23
N SER A 482 -8.44 11.22 -55.25
CA SER A 482 -9.40 12.15 -54.62
C SER A 482 -9.92 11.42 -53.35
N ARG A 483 -10.63 11.92 -52.35
CA ARG A 483 -11.64 12.99 -52.26
C ARG A 483 -11.91 13.24 -50.76
N SER A 484 -12.08 14.50 -50.43
CA SER A 484 -12.54 15.02 -49.14
C SER A 484 -14.07 15.13 -49.10
N SER A 485 -14.62 15.27 -47.90
CA SER A 485 -15.74 16.21 -47.69
C SER A 485 -15.68 16.85 -46.31
N ARG A 486 -15.50 18.17 -46.33
CA ARG A 486 -15.55 19.14 -45.23
C ARG A 486 -16.99 19.62 -44.99
N GLY A 487 -17.22 20.17 -43.80
CA GLY A 487 -18.06 21.36 -43.54
C GLY A 487 -17.73 21.84 -42.13
N ARG A 488 -16.92 22.90 -41.89
CA ARG A 488 -17.18 24.36 -42.02
C ARG A 488 -18.53 24.69 -41.35
N GLY A 489 -18.65 25.38 -40.22
CA GLY A 489 -17.83 26.40 -39.56
C GLY A 489 -18.75 27.59 -39.27
N ASN A 490 -18.71 28.19 -38.07
CA ASN A 490 -18.82 29.65 -37.91
C ASN A 490 -18.60 30.13 -36.47
N ASN A 491 -17.84 31.21 -36.42
CA ASN A 491 -17.41 31.99 -35.28
C ASN A 491 -18.34 33.24 -35.18
N ARG A 492 -18.79 33.64 -33.99
CA ARG A 492 -19.40 34.97 -33.77
C ARG A 492 -19.08 35.52 -32.38
N GLN A 493 -18.25 36.56 -32.41
CA GLN A 493 -18.20 37.80 -31.63
C GLN A 493 -18.77 37.86 -30.21
N SER A 494 -17.86 38.25 -29.32
CA SER A 494 -18.06 38.84 -27.99
C SER A 494 -18.39 40.34 -28.09
N THR A 495 -19.35 40.79 -27.29
CA THR A 495 -19.59 42.20 -26.94
C THR A 495 -19.84 42.34 -25.44
N LYS A 496 -19.40 43.49 -24.92
CA LYS A 496 -19.15 43.89 -23.53
C LYS A 496 -20.39 44.09 -22.61
N GLU A 497 -20.08 43.98 -21.31
CA GLU A 497 -20.48 44.82 -20.14
C GLU A 497 -21.97 45.15 -19.87
N SER A 498 -22.47 44.79 -18.67
CA SER A 498 -22.76 45.75 -17.58
C SER A 498 -23.40 45.06 -16.34
N GLU A 499 -23.06 45.58 -15.17
CA GLU A 499 -23.41 45.18 -13.79
C GLU A 499 -24.92 45.27 -13.45
N ASN A 500 -25.43 44.41 -12.56
CA ASN A 500 -25.84 44.76 -11.18
C ASN A 500 -26.71 43.68 -10.45
N THR A 501 -26.26 43.37 -9.22
CA THR A 501 -27.02 43.01 -7.99
C THR A 501 -27.96 41.79 -7.87
N ARG A 502 -27.64 41.01 -6.81
CA ARG A 502 -28.48 40.36 -5.78
C ARG A 502 -28.88 38.87 -5.94
N ALA A 503 -28.27 38.09 -5.05
CA ALA A 503 -28.83 37.07 -4.15
C ALA A 503 -29.61 35.88 -4.73
N GLY A 504 -29.08 34.68 -4.49
CA GLY A 504 -29.79 33.41 -4.63
C GLY A 504 -28.86 32.29 -5.08
N GLY A 505 -28.32 31.52 -4.15
CA GLY A 505 -27.47 30.38 -4.44
C GLY A 505 -28.27 29.25 -5.10
N ASP A 506 -27.92 28.91 -6.33
CA ASP A 506 -28.44 27.74 -7.04
C ASP A 506 -27.29 26.97 -7.67
N ASN A 507 -26.99 25.83 -7.07
CA ASN A 507 -25.93 24.90 -7.48
C ASN A 507 -26.43 24.08 -8.68
N LYS A 508 -26.30 24.63 -9.89
CA LYS A 508 -26.70 23.96 -11.13
C LYS A 508 -25.53 23.14 -11.66
N GLN A 509 -25.53 21.85 -11.33
CA GLN A 509 -24.68 20.82 -11.94
C GLN A 509 -24.83 20.84 -13.46
N THR A 510 -23.81 21.37 -14.17
CA THR A 510 -23.61 21.09 -15.57
C THR A 510 -22.82 19.79 -15.74
N SER A 511 -23.39 18.92 -16.55
CA SER A 511 -22.95 17.58 -16.91
C SER A 511 -21.44 17.42 -17.19
N ARG A 512 -20.80 16.52 -16.46
CA ARG A 512 -19.67 15.72 -16.96
C ARG A 512 -19.95 14.25 -16.67
N LYS A 513 -19.68 13.43 -17.69
CA LYS A 513 -19.80 11.97 -17.66
C LYS A 513 -18.78 11.42 -16.65
N ASP A 514 -19.24 10.90 -15.52
CA ASP A 514 -18.44 10.05 -14.63
C ASP A 514 -19.29 8.91 -14.09
N GLY A 515 -18.80 7.69 -14.25
CA GLY A 515 -19.52 6.43 -14.02
C GLY A 515 -19.70 6.02 -12.56
N GLN A 516 -19.51 6.90 -11.58
CA GLN A 516 -19.53 6.54 -10.14
C GLN A 516 -20.09 7.66 -9.23
N SER A 517 -21.20 8.32 -9.59
CA SER A 517 -21.93 9.13 -8.60
C SER A 517 -22.68 8.19 -7.64
N THR A 518 -22.06 7.85 -6.49
CA THR A 518 -22.65 6.88 -5.57
C THR A 518 -23.77 7.53 -4.78
N ARG A 519 -25.00 7.05 -5.02
CA ARG A 519 -26.24 7.61 -4.45
C ARG A 519 -26.16 7.69 -2.91
N PRO A 520 -26.86 8.63 -2.27
CA PRO A 520 -26.95 8.65 -0.81
C PRO A 520 -27.56 7.35 -0.29
N TYR A 521 -27.24 6.94 0.94
CA TYR A 521 -27.88 5.79 1.57
C TYR A 521 -29.38 6.04 1.80
N CYS A 522 -30.19 4.98 1.72
CA CYS A 522 -31.56 5.05 2.22
C CYS A 522 -31.54 5.15 3.75
N THR A 523 -32.52 5.86 4.30
CA THR A 523 -32.70 5.98 5.75
C THR A 523 -33.04 4.61 6.36
N ILE A 524 -32.70 4.43 7.63
CA ILE A 524 -33.04 3.21 8.37
C ILE A 524 -34.56 2.99 8.43
N ALA A 525 -35.34 4.07 8.53
CA ALA A 525 -36.80 4.04 8.49
C ALA A 525 -37.33 3.56 7.14
N CYS A 526 -36.76 4.03 6.01
CA CYS A 526 -37.10 3.56 4.67
C CYS A 526 -36.84 2.05 4.50
N ILE A 527 -35.69 1.55 4.96
CA ILE A 527 -35.35 0.13 4.83
C ILE A 527 -36.24 -0.72 5.74
N ARG A 528 -36.57 -0.23 6.95
CA ARG A 528 -37.57 -0.87 7.82
C ARG A 528 -38.96 -0.89 7.16
N GLY A 529 -39.35 0.18 6.49
CA GLY A 529 -40.60 0.28 5.74
C GLY A 529 -40.68 -0.73 4.60
N MET A 530 -39.56 -1.05 3.95
CA MET A 530 -39.48 -2.15 2.96
C MET A 530 -39.80 -3.52 3.58
N VAL A 531 -39.31 -3.80 4.80
CA VAL A 531 -39.58 -5.06 5.51
C VAL A 531 -41.07 -5.22 5.81
N ASN A 532 -41.73 -4.13 6.20
CA ASN A 532 -43.13 -4.14 6.63
C ASN A 532 -44.14 -3.81 5.52
N ARG A 533 -43.67 -3.37 4.34
CA ARG A 533 -44.49 -2.78 3.25
C ARG A 533 -45.25 -1.51 3.69
N ASP A 534 -44.58 -0.69 4.48
CA ASP A 534 -45.09 0.61 4.94
C ASP A 534 -45.11 1.66 3.80
N PRO A 535 -45.77 2.82 4.00
CA PRO A 535 -45.62 3.97 3.12
C PRO A 535 -44.17 4.39 2.92
N LEU A 536 -43.87 4.99 1.77
CA LEU A 536 -42.52 5.49 1.50
C LEU A 536 -42.13 6.58 2.50
N ASP A 537 -40.91 6.47 3.03
CA ASP A 537 -40.30 7.50 3.86
C ASP A 537 -39.89 8.70 3.00
N LYS A 538 -40.50 9.86 3.21
CA LYS A 538 -40.24 11.09 2.46
C LYS A 538 -38.90 11.73 2.79
N GLU A 539 -38.32 11.40 3.95
CA GLU A 539 -36.99 11.86 4.36
C GLU A 539 -35.87 11.04 3.66
N CYS A 540 -36.22 9.90 3.06
CA CYS A 540 -35.25 9.11 2.32
C CYS A 540 -34.80 9.84 1.04
N PRO A 541 -33.50 10.09 0.82
CA PRO A 541 -33.03 10.83 -0.36
C PRO A 541 -33.37 10.15 -1.70
N ASN A 542 -33.66 8.85 -1.67
CA ASN A 542 -33.98 8.04 -2.84
C ASN A 542 -35.49 7.74 -2.99
N TRP A 543 -36.37 8.29 -2.15
CA TRP A 543 -37.77 7.86 -2.04
C TRP A 543 -38.53 7.87 -3.38
N LYS A 544 -38.25 8.87 -4.23
CA LYS A 544 -38.88 9.02 -5.56
C LYS A 544 -38.59 7.87 -6.52
N LEU A 545 -37.54 7.09 -6.28
CA LEU A 545 -37.11 5.97 -7.12
C LEU A 545 -37.67 4.63 -6.65
N HIS A 546 -38.20 4.56 -5.42
CA HIS A 546 -38.69 3.32 -4.81
C HIS A 546 -40.03 2.84 -5.37
N GLY A 547 -40.71 3.69 -6.16
CA GLY A 547 -41.98 3.40 -6.83
C GLY A 547 -43.11 4.30 -6.35
N SER A 548 -44.32 3.75 -6.31
CA SER A 548 -45.55 4.45 -5.87
C SER A 548 -45.62 4.54 -4.33
N GLN A 549 -46.71 5.10 -3.78
CA GLN A 549 -46.88 5.50 -2.37
C GLN A 549 -46.43 4.53 -1.24
N ARG A 550 -46.17 3.25 -1.52
CA ARG A 550 -45.73 2.22 -0.56
C ARG A 550 -44.61 1.37 -1.13
N HIS A 551 -43.82 0.75 -0.24
CA HIS A 551 -42.80 -0.22 -0.64
C HIS A 551 -43.46 -1.49 -1.21
N THR A 552 -43.32 -1.71 -2.53
CA THR A 552 -43.83 -2.91 -3.22
C THR A 552 -42.86 -4.09 -3.15
N MET A 553 -41.57 -3.80 -2.98
CA MET A 553 -40.51 -4.78 -2.88
C MET A 553 -40.28 -5.16 -1.41
N GLY A 554 -40.25 -6.46 -1.12
CA GLY A 554 -39.85 -6.96 0.19
C GLY A 554 -38.37 -7.40 0.22
N PRO A 555 -37.84 -7.80 1.39
CA PRO A 555 -36.42 -8.13 1.58
C PRO A 555 -35.93 -9.24 0.65
N GLN A 556 -36.66 -10.35 0.52
CA GLN A 556 -36.27 -11.47 -0.35
C GLN A 556 -36.16 -11.06 -1.82
N GLU A 557 -37.11 -10.26 -2.31
CA GLU A 557 -37.10 -9.78 -3.70
C GLU A 557 -35.98 -8.77 -3.93
N PHE A 558 -35.72 -7.90 -2.95
CA PHE A 558 -34.58 -6.98 -2.97
C PHE A 558 -33.26 -7.75 -3.07
N THR A 559 -33.01 -8.69 -2.16
CA THR A 559 -31.81 -9.53 -2.12
C THR A 559 -31.61 -10.27 -3.44
N ARG A 560 -32.68 -10.89 -3.96
CA ARG A 560 -32.64 -11.62 -5.23
C ARG A 560 -32.29 -10.71 -6.42
N ARG A 561 -32.82 -9.49 -6.47
CA ARG A 561 -32.53 -8.53 -7.55
C ARG A 561 -31.12 -7.95 -7.43
N LEU A 562 -30.69 -7.61 -6.23
CA LEU A 562 -29.34 -7.10 -5.97
C LEU A 562 -28.28 -8.15 -6.31
N HIS A 563 -28.49 -9.40 -5.90
CA HIS A 563 -27.63 -10.53 -6.25
C HIS A 563 -27.56 -10.78 -7.76
N ARG A 564 -28.70 -10.67 -8.47
CA ARG A 564 -28.71 -10.74 -9.94
C ARG A 564 -27.97 -9.56 -10.58
N GLN A 565 -28.03 -8.37 -10.01
CA GLN A 565 -27.27 -7.21 -10.49
C GLN A 565 -25.76 -7.47 -10.34
N LEU A 566 -25.33 -7.95 -9.17
CA LEU A 566 -23.93 -8.32 -8.88
C LEU A 566 -23.41 -9.36 -9.88
N ALA A 567 -24.19 -10.41 -10.13
CA ALA A 567 -23.83 -11.48 -11.06
C ALA A 567 -23.73 -11.02 -12.52
N ARG A 568 -24.39 -9.93 -12.89
CA ARG A 568 -24.31 -9.35 -14.24
C ARG A 568 -23.13 -8.40 -14.39
N ASN A 569 -22.85 -7.61 -13.36
CA ASN A 569 -21.74 -6.67 -13.34
C ASN A 569 -21.33 -6.40 -11.89
N ARG A 570 -20.08 -6.72 -11.56
CA ARG A 570 -19.54 -6.63 -10.21
C ARG A 570 -19.27 -5.21 -9.73
N ASN A 571 -19.25 -4.22 -10.64
CA ASN A 571 -18.90 -2.83 -10.34
C ASN A 571 -20.15 -1.92 -10.32
N HIS A 572 -21.15 -2.20 -11.16
CA HIS A 572 -22.32 -1.33 -11.30
C HIS A 572 -23.21 -1.35 -10.05
N GLY A 573 -23.21 -0.24 -9.33
CA GLY A 573 -23.96 -0.07 -8.10
C GLY A 573 -23.30 -0.71 -6.88
N PHE A 574 -22.03 -1.10 -6.95
CA PHE A 574 -21.26 -1.63 -5.83
C PHE A 574 -19.98 -0.82 -5.66
N GLU A 575 -19.78 -0.25 -4.48
CA GLU A 575 -18.59 0.53 -4.10
C GLU A 575 -17.93 -0.17 -2.90
N GLN A 576 -16.68 -0.60 -3.07
CA GLN A 576 -15.87 -1.10 -1.96
C GLN A 576 -15.49 0.08 -1.08
N LEU A 577 -15.89 0.07 0.20
CA LEU A 577 -15.69 1.22 1.08
C LEU A 577 -14.30 1.30 1.70
N HIS A 578 -13.49 0.26 1.49
CA HIS A 578 -12.20 0.03 2.14
C HIS A 578 -12.28 0.05 3.68
N VAL A 579 -13.43 -0.36 4.24
CA VAL A 579 -13.60 -0.52 5.69
C VAL A 579 -13.57 -2.02 6.00
N CYS A 580 -12.58 -2.44 6.79
CA CYS A 580 -12.41 -3.82 7.24
C CYS A 580 -12.76 -3.92 8.73
N GLY A 581 -13.82 -4.65 9.06
CA GLY A 581 -14.15 -5.03 10.42
C GLY A 581 -13.53 -6.37 10.82
N ARG A 582 -13.84 -6.83 12.04
CA ARG A 582 -13.40 -8.14 12.55
C ARG A 582 -13.87 -9.28 11.64
N THR A 583 -15.12 -9.19 11.21
CA THR A 583 -15.87 -10.24 10.54
C THR A 583 -16.01 -10.08 9.04
N GLY A 584 -15.58 -8.96 8.44
CA GLY A 584 -15.66 -8.78 7.00
C GLY A 584 -15.38 -7.37 6.49
N TYR A 585 -15.61 -7.18 5.20
CA TYR A 585 -15.43 -5.95 4.44
C TYR A 585 -16.77 -5.29 4.14
N LEU A 586 -16.81 -3.95 4.12
CA LEU A 586 -18.03 -3.21 3.82
C LEU A 586 -18.10 -2.77 2.35
N ILE A 587 -19.25 -3.01 1.73
CA ILE A 587 -19.56 -2.60 0.36
C ILE A 587 -20.84 -1.75 0.41
N LYS A 588 -20.82 -0.58 -0.21
CA LYS A 588 -22.04 0.18 -0.47
C LYS A 588 -22.71 -0.37 -1.72
N ALA A 589 -23.98 -0.72 -1.61
CA ALA A 589 -24.72 -1.36 -2.68
C ALA A 589 -25.99 -0.58 -3.01
N THR A 590 -26.19 -0.31 -4.31
CA THR A 590 -27.37 0.38 -4.84
C THR A 590 -28.08 -0.55 -5.82
N LEU A 591 -29.35 -0.87 -5.55
CA LEU A 591 -30.20 -1.50 -6.55
C LEU A 591 -30.64 -0.45 -7.57
N LEU A 592 -29.92 -0.39 -8.70
CA LEU A 592 -29.98 0.72 -9.65
C LEU A 592 -31.38 1.00 -10.18
N LEU A 593 -32.17 -0.05 -10.42
CA LEU A 593 -33.53 0.06 -10.96
C LEU A 593 -34.53 0.74 -10.01
N HIS A 594 -34.28 0.73 -8.70
CA HIS A 594 -35.24 1.21 -7.69
C HIS A 594 -34.63 2.21 -6.70
N GLY A 595 -33.34 2.54 -6.84
CA GLY A 595 -32.64 3.53 -6.01
C GLY A 595 -32.38 3.12 -4.56
N TYR A 596 -32.80 1.93 -4.12
CA TYR A 596 -32.51 1.43 -2.76
C TYR A 596 -31.01 1.28 -2.57
N THR A 597 -30.46 1.98 -1.56
CA THR A 597 -29.03 2.04 -1.28
C THR A 597 -28.77 1.59 0.15
N VAL A 598 -27.96 0.54 0.32
CA VAL A 598 -27.74 -0.22 1.55
C VAL A 598 -26.25 -0.52 1.75
N ILE A 599 -25.91 -1.10 2.90
CA ILE A 599 -24.59 -1.67 3.16
C ILE A 599 -24.65 -3.19 2.99
N ILE A 600 -23.59 -3.75 2.43
CA ILE A 600 -23.29 -5.17 2.45
C ILE A 600 -22.05 -5.37 3.33
N LYS A 601 -22.15 -6.27 4.30
CA LYS A 601 -21.01 -6.85 5.01
C LYS A 601 -20.64 -8.15 4.29
N ALA A 602 -19.45 -8.23 3.73
CA ALA A 602 -18.96 -9.36 2.94
C ALA A 602 -17.81 -10.05 3.67
N THR A 603 -17.78 -11.38 3.67
CA THR A 603 -16.77 -12.14 4.41
C THR A 603 -16.18 -13.28 3.60
N THR A 604 -15.00 -13.71 4.01
CA THR A 604 -14.23 -14.84 3.48
C THR A 604 -14.72 -16.17 4.03
N ALA A 605 -14.31 -17.28 3.41
CA ALA A 605 -14.72 -18.64 3.79
C ALA A 605 -14.47 -18.96 5.27
N ASP A 606 -13.31 -18.54 5.80
CA ASP A 606 -12.88 -18.79 7.18
C ASP A 606 -13.77 -18.10 8.22
N LYS A 607 -14.42 -17.00 7.85
CA LYS A 607 -15.26 -16.16 8.72
C LYS A 607 -16.76 -16.28 8.43
N GLN A 608 -17.16 -17.14 7.49
CA GLN A 608 -18.58 -17.36 7.13
C GLN A 608 -19.46 -17.72 8.33
N HIS A 609 -18.94 -18.51 9.27
CA HIS A 609 -19.70 -18.89 10.47
C HIS A 609 -20.04 -17.69 11.37
N LEU A 610 -19.18 -16.66 11.40
CA LEU A 610 -19.40 -15.45 12.21
C LEU A 610 -20.51 -14.57 11.63
N ILE A 611 -20.51 -14.36 10.30
CA ILE A 611 -21.57 -13.56 9.67
C ILE A 611 -22.92 -14.26 9.72
N GLN A 612 -22.95 -15.61 9.70
CA GLN A 612 -24.18 -16.36 9.88
C GLN A 612 -24.72 -16.23 11.30
N ALA A 613 -23.84 -16.34 12.31
CA ALA A 613 -24.23 -16.11 13.70
C ALA A 613 -24.78 -14.69 13.92
N GLU A 614 -24.14 -13.68 13.33
CA GLU A 614 -24.61 -12.29 13.37
C GLU A 614 -26.00 -12.15 12.73
N ALA A 615 -26.22 -12.74 11.54
CA ALA A 615 -27.51 -12.71 10.87
C ALA A 615 -28.63 -13.39 11.69
N ASP A 616 -28.32 -14.52 12.34
CA ASP A 616 -29.27 -15.21 13.22
C ASP A 616 -29.64 -14.33 14.43
N ASN A 617 -28.67 -13.62 15.02
CA ASN A 617 -28.90 -12.68 16.11
C ASN A 617 -29.82 -11.51 15.70
N TYR A 618 -29.66 -10.97 14.48
CA TYR A 618 -30.63 -10.02 13.92
C TYR A 618 -32.03 -10.63 13.82
N GLY A 619 -32.14 -11.90 13.45
CA GLY A 619 -33.41 -12.64 13.40
C GLY A 619 -34.09 -12.74 14.77
N TYR A 620 -33.34 -13.10 15.81
CA TYR A 620 -33.86 -13.18 17.18
C TYR A 620 -34.24 -11.81 17.77
N LEU A 621 -33.56 -10.74 17.36
CA LEU A 621 -33.78 -9.37 17.81
C LEU A 621 -34.66 -8.54 16.87
N ARG A 622 -35.58 -9.18 16.13
CA ARG A 622 -36.44 -8.53 15.12
C ARG A 622 -37.18 -7.28 15.63
N SER A 623 -37.59 -7.24 16.90
CA SER A 623 -38.30 -6.10 17.50
C SER A 623 -37.45 -4.83 17.64
N LEU A 624 -36.11 -4.98 17.66
CA LEU A 624 -35.14 -3.90 17.82
C LEU A 624 -34.63 -3.33 16.49
N GLN A 625 -34.82 -4.07 15.39
CA GLN A 625 -34.35 -3.64 14.08
C GLN A 625 -34.97 -2.31 13.63
N GLY A 626 -34.10 -1.40 13.20
CA GLY A 626 -34.44 -0.04 12.81
C GLY A 626 -34.74 0.91 13.97
N LYS A 627 -34.55 0.47 15.22
CA LYS A 627 -34.70 1.28 16.44
C LYS A 627 -33.38 1.38 17.21
N HIS A 628 -32.78 0.24 17.56
CA HIS A 628 -31.56 0.15 18.36
C HIS A 628 -30.46 -0.67 17.70
N ILE A 629 -30.79 -1.43 16.65
CA ILE A 629 -29.84 -2.18 15.81
C ILE A 629 -30.22 -1.95 14.33
N PRO A 630 -29.29 -2.16 13.38
CA PRO A 630 -29.59 -2.05 11.95
C PRO A 630 -30.75 -2.96 11.51
N VAL A 631 -31.34 -2.62 10.36
CA VAL A 631 -32.28 -3.51 9.67
C VAL A 631 -31.48 -4.49 8.82
N CYS A 632 -31.59 -5.77 9.11
CA CYS A 632 -31.00 -6.85 8.31
C CYS A 632 -32.03 -7.37 7.29
N LEU A 633 -31.69 -7.27 6.01
CA LEU A 633 -32.54 -7.77 4.91
C LEU A 633 -32.27 -9.25 4.59
N GLY A 634 -31.24 -9.83 5.20
CA GLY A 634 -30.85 -11.23 5.06
C GLY A 634 -29.44 -11.39 4.49
N THR A 635 -29.09 -12.64 4.19
CA THR A 635 -27.78 -13.05 3.68
C THR A 635 -27.90 -13.73 2.32
N PHE A 636 -26.81 -13.72 1.55
CA PHE A 636 -26.68 -14.50 0.32
C PHE A 636 -25.22 -14.87 0.03
N THR A 637 -25.04 -15.99 -0.67
CA THR A 637 -23.76 -16.40 -1.26
C THR A 637 -23.68 -15.82 -2.68
N PRO A 638 -22.64 -15.05 -3.03
CA PRO A 638 -22.50 -14.49 -4.37
C PRO A 638 -22.37 -15.64 -5.40
N ARG A 639 -23.04 -15.50 -6.55
CA ARG A 639 -23.03 -16.50 -7.64
C ARG A 639 -21.85 -16.31 -8.61
N VAL A 640 -21.07 -15.27 -8.37
CA VAL A 640 -19.90 -14.89 -9.14
C VAL A 640 -18.79 -14.59 -8.13
N SER A 641 -17.55 -14.93 -8.46
CA SER A 641 -16.39 -14.57 -7.66
C SER A 641 -16.35 -13.05 -7.46
N TYR A 642 -16.33 -12.61 -6.21
CA TYR A 642 -16.23 -11.21 -5.85
C TYR A 642 -15.00 -11.00 -4.97
N TRP A 643 -14.05 -10.25 -5.49
CA TRP A 643 -12.73 -10.03 -4.89
C TRP A 643 -12.71 -8.71 -4.13
N TYR A 644 -12.16 -8.72 -2.93
CA TYR A 644 -11.97 -7.52 -2.11
C TYR A 644 -10.60 -7.62 -1.43
N HIS A 645 -9.69 -6.69 -1.72
CA HIS A 645 -8.30 -6.72 -1.22
C HIS A 645 -7.61 -8.07 -1.45
N GLY A 646 -7.79 -8.67 -2.65
CA GLY A 646 -7.22 -9.97 -3.00
C GLY A 646 -7.89 -11.19 -2.36
N GLU A 647 -8.87 -10.99 -1.47
CA GLU A 647 -9.63 -12.06 -0.83
C GLU A 647 -10.96 -12.32 -1.55
N LEU A 648 -11.37 -13.59 -1.61
CA LEU A 648 -12.63 -13.99 -2.21
C LEU A 648 -13.78 -13.90 -1.19
N MET A 649 -14.83 -13.17 -1.53
CA MET A 649 -16.01 -13.01 -0.68
C MET A 649 -16.98 -14.19 -0.89
N GLU A 650 -17.22 -14.97 0.17
CA GLU A 650 -18.04 -16.18 0.16
C GLU A 650 -19.46 -15.95 0.70
N GLN A 651 -19.63 -15.02 1.64
CA GLN A 651 -20.94 -14.75 2.23
C GLN A 651 -21.14 -13.26 2.40
N MET A 652 -22.34 -12.79 2.04
CA MET A 652 -22.72 -11.39 2.11
C MET A 652 -23.98 -11.24 2.97
N MET A 653 -23.99 -10.26 3.86
CA MET A 653 -25.15 -9.85 4.66
C MET A 653 -25.55 -8.42 4.31
N ILE A 654 -26.84 -8.17 4.12
CA ILE A 654 -27.37 -6.87 3.71
C ILE A 654 -27.95 -6.16 4.94
N LEU A 655 -27.43 -4.97 5.22
CA LEU A 655 -27.82 -4.11 6.35
C LEU A 655 -28.25 -2.72 5.89
N SER A 656 -29.13 -2.07 6.66
CA SER A 656 -29.41 -0.64 6.50
C SER A 656 -28.21 0.22 6.89
N TRP A 657 -28.02 1.35 6.20
CA TRP A 657 -27.20 2.43 6.75
C TRP A 657 -27.84 2.95 8.03
N SER A 658 -27.04 3.09 9.09
CA SER A 658 -27.54 3.32 10.44
C SER A 658 -26.80 4.42 11.20
N GLY A 659 -26.12 5.30 10.46
CA GLY A 659 -25.46 6.49 11.01
C GLY A 659 -23.94 6.43 11.02
N SER A 660 -23.33 7.43 11.66
CA SER A 660 -21.88 7.62 11.75
C SER A 660 -21.32 6.98 13.02
N ARG A 661 -20.11 6.43 13.00
CA ARG A 661 -19.51 5.85 14.21
C ARG A 661 -19.23 6.91 15.26
N LEU A 662 -19.61 6.61 16.51
CA LEU A 662 -19.41 7.54 17.62
C LEU A 662 -17.95 7.75 17.98
N GLN A 663 -17.06 6.81 17.67
CA GLN A 663 -15.61 6.97 17.89
C GLN A 663 -15.02 8.24 17.23
N HIS A 664 -15.70 8.78 16.21
CA HIS A 664 -15.27 9.99 15.48
C HIS A 664 -16.07 11.24 15.87
N VAL A 665 -17.12 11.09 16.67
CA VAL A 665 -18.06 12.17 17.04
C VAL A 665 -17.94 12.51 18.52
N ILE A 666 -17.60 11.54 19.36
CA ILE A 666 -17.47 11.71 20.80
C ILE A 666 -16.24 12.57 21.13
N ASN A 667 -16.43 13.55 22.00
CA ASN A 667 -15.41 14.44 22.54
C ASN A 667 -15.74 14.79 24.00
N ASP A 668 -14.86 15.53 24.67
CA ASP A 668 -15.01 15.83 26.10
C ASP A 668 -16.31 16.59 26.42
N ASP A 669 -16.78 17.45 25.51
CA ASP A 669 -17.99 18.27 25.70
C ASP A 669 -19.27 17.43 25.65
N ASN A 670 -19.32 16.42 24.77
CA ASN A 670 -20.53 15.61 24.53
C ASN A 670 -20.46 14.19 25.14
N SER A 671 -19.33 13.84 25.77
CA SER A 671 -19.06 12.51 26.32
C SER A 671 -20.14 12.06 27.30
N SER A 672 -20.54 12.92 28.24
CA SER A 672 -21.55 12.59 29.25
C SER A 672 -22.91 12.21 28.64
N PHE A 673 -23.31 12.89 27.55
CA PHE A 673 -24.53 12.60 26.81
C PHE A 673 -24.44 11.23 26.13
N PHE A 674 -23.35 10.96 25.38
CA PHE A 674 -23.20 9.69 24.67
C PHE A 674 -23.01 8.49 25.60
N HIS A 675 -22.41 8.68 26.78
CA HIS A 675 -22.38 7.65 27.82
C HIS A 675 -23.80 7.27 28.27
N GLN A 676 -24.67 8.26 28.50
CA GLN A 676 -26.06 7.98 28.88
C GLN A 676 -26.82 7.27 27.75
N GLU A 677 -26.67 7.72 26.50
CA GLU A 677 -27.30 7.07 25.33
C GLU A 677 -26.79 5.64 25.12
N ARG A 678 -25.50 5.39 25.35
CA ARG A 678 -24.92 4.04 25.31
C ARG A 678 -25.56 3.14 26.36
N GLU A 679 -25.64 3.60 27.61
CA GLU A 679 -26.25 2.79 28.68
C GLU A 679 -27.74 2.52 28.43
N LYS A 680 -28.47 3.49 27.87
CA LYS A 680 -29.87 3.29 27.44
C LYS A 680 -29.97 2.20 26.36
N ALA A 681 -29.15 2.28 25.31
CA ALA A 681 -29.15 1.29 24.24
C ALA A 681 -28.79 -0.12 24.75
N LEU A 682 -27.74 -0.23 25.57
CA LEU A 682 -27.32 -1.50 26.17
C LEU A 682 -28.37 -2.06 27.14
N ALA A 683 -29.06 -1.21 27.91
CA ALA A 683 -30.17 -1.63 28.77
C ALA A 683 -31.33 -2.21 27.95
N VAL A 684 -31.61 -1.66 26.77
CA VAL A 684 -32.61 -2.21 25.85
C VAL A 684 -32.19 -3.59 25.32
N LEU A 685 -30.92 -3.81 24.97
CA LEU A 685 -30.45 -5.15 24.58
C LEU A 685 -30.59 -6.14 25.75
N ARG A 686 -30.22 -5.73 26.97
CA ARG A 686 -30.33 -6.55 28.19
C ARG A 686 -31.77 -6.94 28.49
N SER A 687 -32.74 -6.02 28.31
CA SER A 687 -34.16 -6.32 28.53
C SER A 687 -34.71 -7.33 27.52
N HIS A 688 -34.07 -7.47 26.35
CA HIS A 688 -34.35 -8.50 25.34
C HIS A 688 -33.52 -9.77 25.54
N GLY A 689 -32.82 -9.89 26.67
CA GLY A 689 -32.08 -11.09 27.06
C GLY A 689 -30.69 -11.22 26.43
N VAL A 690 -30.13 -10.13 25.91
CA VAL A 690 -28.82 -10.12 25.22
C VAL A 690 -27.84 -9.16 25.89
N VAL A 691 -26.60 -9.61 26.06
CA VAL A 691 -25.47 -8.77 26.44
C VAL A 691 -24.49 -8.70 25.27
N HIS A 692 -24.14 -7.49 24.85
CA HIS A 692 -23.15 -7.27 23.80
C HIS A 692 -21.74 -7.57 24.33
N GLY A 693 -20.97 -8.38 23.62
CA GLY A 693 -19.62 -8.80 24.04
C GLY A 693 -18.56 -7.71 23.87
N ASP A 694 -18.78 -6.77 22.95
CA ASP A 694 -17.86 -5.66 22.64
C ASP A 694 -18.61 -4.32 22.61
N SER A 695 -18.75 -3.66 23.76
CA SER A 695 -19.50 -2.40 23.91
C SER A 695 -18.67 -1.14 23.63
N GLU A 696 -17.54 -1.28 22.94
CA GLU A 696 -16.66 -0.17 22.58
C GLU A 696 -17.33 0.82 21.61
N TRP A 697 -16.88 2.07 21.61
CA TRP A 697 -17.44 3.15 20.78
C TRP A 697 -17.38 2.88 19.27
N ARG A 698 -16.47 2.00 18.83
CA ARG A 698 -16.36 1.54 17.45
C ARG A 698 -17.58 0.73 16.96
N ASN A 699 -18.37 0.16 17.88
CA ASN A 699 -19.57 -0.63 17.60
C ASN A 699 -20.87 0.14 17.88
N MET A 700 -20.76 1.47 18.03
CA MET A 700 -21.89 2.36 18.30
C MET A 700 -22.00 3.39 17.17
N LEU A 701 -23.16 3.41 16.51
CA LEU A 701 -23.49 4.37 15.46
C LEU A 701 -24.49 5.41 15.98
N TRP A 702 -24.36 6.65 15.51
CA TRP A 702 -25.31 7.72 15.80
C TRP A 702 -26.16 8.01 14.57
N ASP A 703 -27.47 7.80 14.69
CA ASP A 703 -28.48 8.13 13.67
C ASP A 703 -28.95 9.58 13.87
N ASP A 704 -28.36 10.52 13.12
CA ASP A 704 -28.67 11.95 13.22
C ASP A 704 -30.15 12.26 12.96
N LEU A 705 -30.77 11.58 11.99
CA LEU A 705 -32.19 11.77 11.66
C LEU A 705 -33.10 11.21 12.76
N GLY A 706 -32.66 10.12 13.37
CA GLY A 706 -33.40 9.41 14.41
C GLY A 706 -33.16 9.88 15.83
N GLY A 707 -32.13 10.71 16.04
CA GLY A 707 -31.69 11.20 17.36
C GLY A 707 -31.39 10.08 18.35
N ARG A 708 -30.76 8.98 17.90
CA ARG A 708 -30.57 7.78 18.74
C ARG A 708 -29.34 6.97 18.37
N LEU A 709 -28.89 6.18 19.34
CA LEU A 709 -27.76 5.27 19.21
C LEU A 709 -28.19 3.90 18.64
N ILE A 710 -27.42 3.42 17.66
CA ILE A 710 -27.59 2.11 17.02
C ILE A 710 -26.36 1.23 17.31
N VAL A 711 -26.58 0.04 17.86
CA VAL A 711 -25.55 -0.95 18.17
C VAL A 711 -25.33 -1.87 16.96
N ILE A 712 -24.07 -2.10 16.59
CA ILE A 712 -23.67 -2.96 15.46
C ILE A 712 -22.72 -4.10 15.91
N ASP A 713 -22.35 -4.98 14.97
CA ASP A 713 -21.42 -6.10 15.19
C ASP A 713 -21.92 -7.11 16.23
N LEU A 714 -23.10 -7.68 15.93
CA LEU A 714 -23.80 -8.66 16.77
C LEU A 714 -23.24 -10.08 16.66
N GLU A 715 -22.02 -10.27 16.15
CA GLU A 715 -21.36 -11.59 16.08
C GLU A 715 -20.99 -12.15 17.46
N ASP A 716 -20.70 -11.28 18.44
CA ASP A 716 -20.26 -11.65 19.78
C ASP A 716 -21.29 -11.18 20.81
N VAL A 717 -22.38 -11.93 20.93
CA VAL A 717 -23.45 -11.66 21.88
C VAL A 717 -23.69 -12.84 22.81
N LYS A 718 -23.97 -12.53 24.09
CA LYS A 718 -24.27 -13.53 25.12
C LYS A 718 -25.75 -13.50 25.46
N TRP A 719 -26.42 -14.63 25.25
CA TRP A 719 -27.84 -14.81 25.60
C TRP A 719 -28.00 -15.14 27.09
N VAL A 720 -28.67 -14.26 27.83
CA VAL A 720 -28.91 -14.39 29.28
C VAL A 720 -29.93 -15.50 29.59
N LYS A 721 -30.82 -15.80 28.63
CA LYS A 721 -31.75 -16.94 28.64
C LYS A 721 -31.67 -17.62 27.27
N ARG A 722 -31.53 -18.95 27.22
CA ARG A 722 -31.45 -19.68 25.93
C ARG A 722 -32.65 -19.32 25.04
N PRO A 723 -32.44 -18.90 23.77
CA PRO A 723 -33.52 -18.74 22.82
C PRO A 723 -34.29 -20.05 22.69
N ARG A 724 -35.63 -20.00 22.71
CA ARG A 724 -36.43 -21.18 22.33
C ARG A 724 -36.17 -21.42 20.85
N ALA A 725 -35.53 -22.54 20.50
CA ALA A 725 -35.41 -22.98 19.13
C ALA A 725 -36.83 -23.11 18.53
N LEU A 726 -37.08 -22.44 17.41
CA LEU A 726 -38.30 -22.66 16.63
C LEU A 726 -38.20 -24.05 16.01
N GLU A 727 -38.91 -25.03 16.58
CA GLU A 727 -39.13 -26.29 15.89
C GLU A 727 -39.89 -26.04 14.57
N PRO A 728 -39.58 -26.79 13.49
CA PRO A 728 -40.36 -26.72 12.27
C PRO A 728 -41.80 -27.10 12.60
N THR A 729 -42.74 -26.22 12.27
CA THR A 729 -44.17 -26.49 12.38
C THR A 729 -44.53 -27.63 11.43
N SER A 730 -44.57 -28.86 11.94
CA SER A 730 -45.14 -29.99 11.23
C SER A 730 -46.66 -29.83 11.20
N GLY A 731 -47.23 -30.08 10.01
CA GLY A 731 -48.63 -29.80 9.70
C GLY A 731 -49.61 -30.53 10.60
N ASN A 732 -50.66 -29.80 10.99
CA ASN A 732 -51.87 -30.32 11.60
C ASN A 732 -52.40 -31.52 10.81
N THR A 733 -52.39 -32.70 11.43
CA THR A 733 -53.29 -33.79 11.04
C THR A 733 -54.17 -34.11 12.24
N ARG A 734 -55.45 -33.75 12.14
CA ARG A 734 -56.50 -34.16 13.07
C ARG A 734 -56.78 -35.64 12.88
N HIS A 735 -56.66 -36.44 13.94
CA HIS A 735 -57.50 -37.61 14.26
C HIS A 735 -57.17 -37.94 15.73
N GLY A 736 -58.11 -37.91 16.68
CA GLY A 736 -59.25 -38.80 16.79
C GLY A 736 -58.98 -39.76 17.96
N HIS A 737 -59.57 -39.48 19.12
CA HIS A 737 -59.45 -40.25 20.36
C HIS A 737 -59.68 -41.76 20.16
N ARG A 738 -58.85 -42.61 20.80
CA ARG A 738 -59.33 -43.82 21.51
C ARG A 738 -58.33 -44.29 22.57
N VAL A 739 -58.93 -44.73 23.68
CA VAL A 739 -58.37 -45.23 24.94
C VAL A 739 -57.90 -46.69 24.79
N GLY A 740 -56.85 -47.11 25.50
CA GLY A 740 -56.48 -48.52 25.64
C GLY A 740 -55.18 -48.77 26.41
N GLU A 741 -55.22 -49.70 27.35
CA GLU A 741 -54.32 -49.94 28.49
C GLU A 741 -52.90 -50.48 28.21
N GLY A 742 -52.07 -50.45 29.26
CA GLY A 742 -50.67 -50.85 29.30
C GLY A 742 -50.37 -52.33 29.04
N LYS A 743 -49.10 -52.61 28.68
CA LYS A 743 -48.17 -53.47 29.44
C LYS A 743 -46.78 -53.54 28.78
N SER A 744 -45.80 -53.68 29.66
CA SER A 744 -44.37 -53.91 29.45
C SER A 744 -44.05 -55.27 28.79
N ARG A 745 -43.08 -55.34 27.87
CA ARG A 745 -41.80 -56.10 28.01
C ARG A 745 -40.99 -56.27 26.71
N GLN A 746 -39.67 -56.22 26.92
CA GLN A 746 -38.59 -57.02 26.30
C GLN A 746 -38.05 -56.77 24.88
N ARG A 747 -36.72 -56.58 24.88
CA ARG A 747 -35.75 -56.79 23.80
C ARG A 747 -35.87 -58.19 23.18
N LEU A 748 -35.62 -58.29 21.88
CA LEU A 748 -34.83 -59.37 21.28
C LEU A 748 -34.31 -58.95 19.89
N LEU A 749 -33.03 -59.26 19.67
CA LEU A 749 -32.31 -59.21 18.40
C LEU A 749 -32.78 -60.36 17.49
N SER A 750 -32.85 -60.15 16.19
CA SER A 750 -32.29 -61.08 15.18
C SER A 750 -32.45 -60.55 13.75
N SER A 751 -31.43 -60.89 12.97
CA SER A 751 -31.25 -60.76 11.52
C SER A 751 -32.36 -61.43 10.71
N SER A 752 -32.65 -60.94 9.51
CA SER A 752 -32.09 -61.49 8.26
C SER A 752 -32.71 -60.79 7.03
N THR A 753 -32.05 -61.07 5.91
CA THR A 753 -32.11 -60.58 4.54
C THR A 753 -33.41 -60.75 3.74
N ALA A 754 -33.66 -59.73 2.89
CA ALA A 754 -34.01 -59.77 1.46
C ALA A 754 -35.34 -60.40 0.99
N VAL A 755 -36.13 -59.66 0.17
CA VAL A 755 -36.15 -59.70 -1.31
C VAL A 755 -37.40 -58.94 -1.84
N CYS A 756 -37.16 -58.09 -2.84
CA CYS A 756 -38.05 -57.52 -3.86
C CYS A 756 -39.52 -57.17 -3.54
N THR A 757 -39.78 -55.89 -3.32
CA THR A 757 -40.42 -54.95 -4.28
C THR A 757 -40.04 -53.53 -3.93
#